data_AF-A0AAD6HX18-F1
#
_entry.id   AF-A0AAD6HX18-F1
#
_cell.length_a   1.000
_cell.length_b   1.000
_cell.length_c   1.000
_cell.angle_alpha   90.00
_cell.angle_beta   90.00
_cell.angle_gamma   90.00
#
_symmetry.space_group_name_H-M   'P 1'
#
loop_
_entity.id
_entity.type
_entity.pdbx_description
1 polymer ?
#
loop_
_entity_poly.entity_id
_entity_poly.type
_entity_poly.pdbx_seq_one_letter_code
_entity_poly.pdbx_strand_id
1 'polypeptide(L)'
;MGAAQSSTNKEELGHDAWKKNLEKQYNGHWRWAPGVKFRRPSKLTPEQLNDRIIELEHEQPINSKQGYLNPNGDDEHEKFPDLDTYYSSTKEIPRRLVVQATKEARHDSRPRHWGHARIDGRTPFIIRLSELCLNPFNLERYDIGYDDLEEEEHLKAKQHAKSAPRRVLWVLVRILHYIVSIFLKLTLAWIIQGLLSVQVITEPWSSDAGDDYEYYENVHWAWPKHAINILDQSPENPRPQSNIKRLTIPRKLVVRDGNEGKWIAKDTSELRDPKTGMLQPYVFLSFSRGNFAADDDTLRPFFHTVAESILENENSNRGPEEQHIKAFWLDTDCVSHNTKAEETRDINTICDAVRCAKRVYILLPTESEEEKRIWGNRIWTLPEVLLAAEKVRYCITPSWSQPLSANKDAPKNTFHDVSLTDMYQSFWPLLPPVSETETKDKNAERHEDAICHLIDHYTNRTKLSELQLFTFAVQAMAQLSTGKDVEGYTTTSMAYAAMGLLSYRITPDDDDDTFQAIARLSLVNDSNRLLERLLCLWPSYTPTVQGPIKSQDEEKYAVAGNEALLRNIADRDQYSVHLWDVQPSCDVVGIGNDKFAPTVIVDRCRGIPIRWKSFPKVRYVQNFRSFRANISQTVVWIGAWFLLAGFNLFATVISLAFASVDSSTQTINIRQYMYGIALYVGISWIISWFSPSAVRQLCSGGSSGLSNHLVGFEGTMTLREIEKAIYGNWNGRLSYAPSSTIFSQSLRHETIRMGVEPRDKYGDPLGPEHWKKQKELLGIPDTHRLFTIVDTGDMSVSVIAAERPPVVALVCGREGGMLRALLCSWRFETNCLYRECVVRMRSSIEERATANDWLKISLASQGDVGRTRKRYLQRTRNETESIQSSASLPPPTPPPKEPVVQQVAK
;
A
#
# COMPACT_ATOMS: atom_id res chain seq x y z
N MET A 1 -45.87 15.42 10.30
CA MET A 1 -45.23 16.16 9.19
C MET A 1 -44.19 17.19 9.66
N GLY A 2 -44.31 17.86 10.81
CA GLY A 2 -43.31 18.86 11.27
C GLY A 2 -41.95 18.34 11.75
N ALA A 3 -41.86 17.12 12.30
CA ALA A 3 -40.59 16.55 12.78
C ALA A 3 -39.63 16.13 11.64
N ALA A 4 -40.17 15.59 10.54
CA ALA A 4 -39.40 15.18 9.37
C ALA A 4 -38.86 16.37 8.55
N GLN A 5 -39.58 17.51 8.55
CA GLN A 5 -39.12 18.76 7.92
C GLN A 5 -38.05 19.48 8.74
N SER A 6 -38.07 19.36 10.08
CA SER A 6 -37.04 19.95 10.94
C SER A 6 -35.71 19.17 10.91
N SER A 7 -35.74 17.86 10.69
CA SER A 7 -34.52 17.05 10.58
C SER A 7 -33.83 17.27 9.23
N THR A 8 -34.57 17.24 8.12
CA THR A 8 -34.06 17.51 6.77
C THR A 8 -33.41 18.90 6.66
N ASN A 9 -34.05 19.95 7.19
CA ASN A 9 -33.46 21.29 7.19
C ASN A 9 -32.11 21.36 7.95
N LYS A 10 -31.96 20.62 9.06
CA LYS A 10 -30.70 20.59 9.82
C LYS A 10 -29.59 19.84 9.09
N GLU A 11 -29.93 18.77 8.38
CA GLU A 11 -29.00 17.97 7.57
C GLU A 11 -28.48 18.78 6.38
N GLU A 12 -29.36 19.47 5.66
CA GLU A 12 -28.99 20.36 4.55
C GLU A 12 -28.08 21.51 5.01
N LEU A 13 -28.41 22.16 6.14
CA LEU A 13 -27.58 23.22 6.74
C LEU A 13 -26.17 22.72 7.10
N GLY A 14 -26.07 21.50 7.63
CA GLY A 14 -24.82 20.86 8.02
C GLY A 14 -23.93 20.54 6.82
N HIS A 15 -24.50 19.93 5.79
CA HIS A 15 -23.82 19.61 4.55
C HIS A 15 -23.31 20.87 3.82
N ASP A 16 -24.12 21.93 3.78
CA ASP A 16 -23.71 23.23 3.23
C ASP A 16 -22.55 23.87 4.00
N ALA A 17 -22.57 23.77 5.33
CA ALA A 17 -21.48 24.27 6.18
C ALA A 17 -20.17 23.50 5.93
N TRP A 18 -20.27 22.17 5.76
CA TRP A 18 -19.14 21.32 5.39
C TRP A 18 -18.57 21.69 4.01
N LYS A 19 -19.43 21.82 2.99
CA LYS A 19 -19.02 22.21 1.63
C LYS A 19 -18.33 23.58 1.61
N LYS A 20 -18.88 24.58 2.31
CA LYS A 20 -18.23 25.90 2.47
C LYS A 20 -16.88 25.81 3.17
N ASN A 21 -16.73 24.93 4.16
CA ASN A 21 -15.44 24.68 4.79
C ASN A 21 -14.44 24.09 3.79
N LEU A 22 -14.86 23.09 3.01
CA LEU A 22 -14.04 22.45 2.00
C LEU A 22 -13.53 23.47 0.98
N GLU A 23 -14.41 24.26 0.38
CA GLU A 23 -14.05 25.34 -0.55
C GLU A 23 -13.06 26.35 0.06
N LYS A 24 -13.25 26.70 1.34
CA LYS A 24 -12.34 27.58 2.07
C LYS A 24 -10.93 26.99 2.20
N GLN A 25 -10.78 25.66 2.27
CA GLN A 25 -9.47 25.01 2.30
C GLN A 25 -8.77 25.02 0.94
N TYR A 26 -9.51 24.93 -0.16
CA TYR A 26 -8.99 24.99 -1.54
C TYR A 26 -9.00 26.42 -2.11
N ASN A 27 -8.35 27.35 -1.42
CA ASN A 27 -8.34 28.75 -1.82
C ASN A 27 -6.99 29.24 -2.36
N GLY A 28 -5.93 28.42 -2.34
CA GLY A 28 -4.60 28.77 -2.82
C GLY A 28 -3.87 29.88 -2.03
N HIS A 29 -4.43 30.35 -0.92
CA HIS A 29 -3.88 31.47 -0.16
C HIS A 29 -2.72 31.03 0.75
N TRP A 30 -1.81 31.97 1.01
CA TRP A 30 -0.75 31.80 1.99
C TRP A 30 -1.30 31.88 3.42
N ARG A 31 -0.79 31.00 4.28
CA ARG A 31 -1.12 30.91 5.70
C ARG A 31 0.15 30.70 6.51
N TRP A 32 0.04 31.02 7.80
CA TRP A 32 1.09 30.77 8.79
C TRP A 32 0.63 29.66 9.72
N ALA A 33 1.46 28.64 9.89
CA ALA A 33 1.40 27.67 10.97
C ALA A 33 2.61 27.90 11.89
N PRO A 34 2.62 27.36 13.13
CA PRO A 34 3.75 27.54 14.04
C PRO A 34 5.09 27.24 13.36
N GLY A 35 5.88 28.28 13.13
CA GLY A 35 7.22 28.23 12.52
C GLY A 35 7.32 27.91 11.02
N VAL A 36 6.23 27.90 10.24
CA VAL A 36 6.28 27.68 8.77
C VAL A 36 5.19 28.48 8.04
N LYS A 37 5.59 29.19 6.98
CA LYS A 37 4.68 29.78 5.99
C LYS A 37 4.37 28.75 4.92
N PHE A 38 3.09 28.49 4.66
CA PHE A 38 2.65 27.51 3.68
C PHE A 38 1.50 28.04 2.83
N ARG A 39 1.36 27.51 1.62
CA ARG A 39 0.27 27.80 0.69
C ARG A 39 -0.76 26.69 0.77
N ARG A 40 -2.04 27.04 0.85
CA ARG A 40 -3.13 26.07 0.73
C ARG A 40 -3.20 25.47 -0.69
N PRO A 41 -3.83 24.30 -0.86
CA PRO A 41 -4.13 23.76 -2.18
C PRO A 41 -4.78 24.79 -3.11
N SER A 42 -4.48 24.66 -4.40
CA SER A 42 -5.11 25.46 -5.46
C SER A 42 -6.63 25.26 -5.48
N LYS A 43 -7.35 26.25 -6.00
CA LYS A 43 -8.80 26.16 -6.18
C LYS A 43 -9.14 25.02 -7.14
N LEU A 44 -10.03 24.13 -6.69
CA LEU A 44 -10.55 23.03 -7.52
C LEU A 44 -11.57 23.55 -8.52
N THR A 45 -11.68 22.90 -9.68
CA THR A 45 -12.82 23.09 -10.57
C THR A 45 -14.10 22.54 -9.91
N PRO A 46 -15.30 22.97 -10.33
CA PRO A 46 -16.55 22.46 -9.77
C PRO A 46 -16.65 20.92 -9.84
N GLU A 47 -16.20 20.32 -10.93
CA GLU A 47 -16.13 18.87 -11.11
C GLU A 47 -15.16 18.21 -10.12
N GLN A 48 -13.94 18.73 -9.99
CA GLN A 48 -12.95 18.23 -9.03
C GLN A 48 -13.41 18.39 -7.57
N LEU A 49 -14.17 19.44 -7.27
CA LEU A 49 -14.74 19.65 -5.95
C LEU A 49 -15.84 18.62 -5.68
N ASN A 50 -16.71 18.35 -6.65
CA ASN A 50 -17.73 17.30 -6.54
C ASN A 50 -17.08 15.92 -6.37
N ASP A 51 -16.02 15.64 -7.13
CA ASP A 51 -15.23 14.42 -6.98
C ASP A 51 -14.64 14.29 -5.57
N ARG A 52 -14.09 15.38 -5.03
CA ARG A 52 -13.55 15.40 -3.67
C ARG A 52 -14.65 15.23 -2.62
N ILE A 53 -15.84 15.78 -2.84
CA ILE A 53 -17.00 15.57 -1.98
C ILE A 53 -17.36 14.09 -1.92
N ILE A 54 -17.49 13.45 -3.08
CA ILE A 54 -17.80 12.01 -3.20
C ILE A 54 -16.71 11.14 -2.53
N GLU A 55 -15.44 11.53 -2.63
CA GLU A 55 -14.33 10.84 -1.98
C GLU A 55 -14.40 10.92 -0.44
N LEU A 56 -14.85 12.07 0.10
CA LEU A 56 -14.88 12.35 1.53
C LEU A 56 -16.18 11.90 2.22
N GLU A 57 -17.31 11.97 1.52
CA GLU A 57 -18.63 11.54 1.96
C GLU A 57 -18.56 10.08 2.43
N HIS A 58 -19.06 9.72 3.62
CA HIS A 58 -19.06 8.34 4.14
C HIS A 58 -20.34 7.59 3.69
N GLU A 59 -20.65 6.40 4.24
CA GLU A 59 -21.92 5.71 3.92
C GLU A 59 -23.15 6.57 4.24
N GLN A 60 -22.99 7.55 5.15
CA GLN A 60 -23.95 8.59 5.44
C GLN A 60 -23.40 9.96 5.03
N PRO A 61 -24.27 10.89 4.59
CA PRO A 61 -23.88 12.26 4.26
C PRO A 61 -23.27 12.96 5.48
N ILE A 62 -22.19 13.72 5.25
CA ILE A 62 -21.50 14.44 6.32
C ILE A 62 -22.30 15.68 6.68
N ASN A 63 -23.09 15.57 7.74
CA ASN A 63 -23.93 16.65 8.24
C ASN A 63 -23.28 17.39 9.42
N SER A 64 -22.23 16.83 10.03
CA SER A 64 -21.53 17.41 11.18
C SER A 64 -20.03 17.12 11.12
N LYS A 65 -19.28 17.68 12.08
CA LYS A 65 -17.89 17.30 12.29
C LYS A 65 -17.83 15.85 12.79
N GLN A 66 -16.78 15.12 12.41
CA GLN A 66 -16.51 13.77 12.89
C GLN A 66 -15.53 13.84 14.06
N GLY A 67 -15.81 13.05 15.09
CA GLY A 67 -14.92 12.84 16.23
C GLY A 67 -13.76 11.91 15.88
N TYR A 68 -12.69 12.00 16.66
CA TYR A 68 -11.57 11.07 16.64
C TYR A 68 -11.23 10.70 18.08
N LEU A 69 -11.15 9.40 18.34
CA LEU A 69 -10.72 8.83 19.61
C LEU A 69 -9.19 8.79 19.66
N ASN A 70 -8.61 9.44 20.66
CA ASN A 70 -7.17 9.36 20.91
C ASN A 70 -6.76 7.95 21.42
N PRO A 71 -5.46 7.65 21.56
CA PRO A 71 -4.99 6.39 22.13
C PRO A 71 -5.48 6.10 23.56
N ASN A 72 -5.97 7.09 24.28
CA ASN A 72 -6.55 6.93 25.62
C ASN A 72 -8.06 6.62 25.59
N GLY A 73 -8.71 6.70 24.42
CA GLY A 73 -10.14 6.47 24.24
C GLY A 73 -11.04 7.70 24.49
N ASP A 74 -10.45 8.90 24.60
CA ASP A 74 -11.18 10.14 24.84
C ASP A 74 -11.51 10.88 23.51
N ASP A 75 -12.76 11.35 23.38
CA ASP A 75 -13.28 12.08 22.22
C ASP A 75 -13.03 13.61 22.34
N GLU A 76 -11.76 14.03 22.34
CA GLU A 76 -11.44 15.45 22.53
C GLU A 76 -11.49 16.30 21.24
N HIS A 77 -11.55 15.68 20.05
CA HIS A 77 -11.36 16.41 18.80
C HIS A 77 -12.38 16.12 17.69
N GLU A 78 -13.26 17.10 17.44
CA GLU A 78 -14.16 17.12 16.29
C GLU A 78 -13.62 17.94 15.12
N LYS A 79 -13.58 17.35 13.93
CA LYS A 79 -13.13 18.01 12.71
C LYS A 79 -13.98 17.62 11.50
N PHE A 80 -14.17 18.58 10.58
CA PHE A 80 -14.71 18.26 9.26
C PHE A 80 -13.69 17.48 8.41
N PRO A 81 -14.12 16.43 7.70
CA PRO A 81 -13.34 15.79 6.64
C PRO A 81 -12.99 16.83 5.57
N ASP A 82 -11.70 17.09 5.33
CA ASP A 82 -11.28 18.16 4.42
C ASP A 82 -10.03 17.82 3.59
N LEU A 83 -8.86 18.22 4.10
CA LEU A 83 -7.54 17.97 3.56
C LEU A 83 -6.95 16.72 4.22
N ASP A 84 -5.92 16.18 3.60
CA ASP A 84 -5.19 15.04 4.15
C ASP A 84 -4.57 15.41 5.50
N THR A 85 -4.54 14.41 6.38
CA THR A 85 -4.15 14.57 7.77
C THR A 85 -3.03 13.62 8.16
N TYR A 86 -2.37 13.95 9.27
CA TYR A 86 -1.52 13.02 10.01
C TYR A 86 -1.93 13.07 11.49
N TYR A 87 -1.70 11.98 12.18
CA TYR A 87 -1.84 11.92 13.62
C TYR A 87 -0.59 12.55 14.27
N SER A 88 -0.80 13.52 15.16
CA SER A 88 0.28 14.25 15.81
C SER A 88 0.49 13.71 17.23
N SER A 89 1.42 12.77 17.43
CA SER A 89 1.67 12.14 18.74
C SER A 89 1.93 13.15 19.87
N THR A 90 2.61 14.27 19.55
CA THR A 90 2.88 15.35 20.53
C THR A 90 1.65 16.12 21.00
N LYS A 91 0.53 16.02 20.30
CA LYS A 91 -0.71 16.75 20.60
C LYS A 91 -1.93 15.83 20.68
N GLU A 92 -1.77 14.55 20.36
CA GLU A 92 -2.81 13.52 20.34
C GLU A 92 -4.04 13.88 19.49
N ILE A 93 -3.87 14.69 18.44
CA ILE A 93 -4.97 15.14 17.58
C ILE A 93 -4.64 15.03 16.08
N PRO A 94 -5.66 14.87 15.21
CA PRO A 94 -5.48 14.95 13.77
C PRO A 94 -5.09 16.36 13.33
N ARG A 95 -4.03 16.46 12.51
CA ARG A 95 -3.56 17.73 11.96
C ARG A 95 -3.51 17.70 10.45
N ARG A 96 -3.87 18.82 9.82
CA ARG A 96 -3.77 18.99 8.37
C ARG A 96 -2.31 18.89 7.92
N LEU A 97 -2.08 18.14 6.86
CA LEU A 97 -0.76 17.88 6.32
C LEU A 97 -0.23 19.09 5.56
N VAL A 98 1.05 19.38 5.80
CA VAL A 98 1.82 20.40 5.09
C VAL A 98 3.12 19.76 4.65
N VAL A 99 3.39 19.81 3.36
CA VAL A 99 4.52 19.15 2.71
C VAL A 99 5.48 20.19 2.14
N GLN A 100 6.76 20.06 2.46
CA GLN A 100 7.80 20.82 1.77
C GLN A 100 7.92 20.32 0.33
N ALA A 101 8.01 21.24 -0.63
CA ALA A 101 8.09 20.89 -2.04
C ALA A 101 9.27 21.60 -2.71
N THR A 102 9.96 20.90 -3.60
CA THR A 102 10.99 21.47 -4.50
C THR A 102 10.37 22.51 -5.45
N LYS A 103 11.19 23.31 -6.14
CA LYS A 103 10.67 24.31 -7.08
C LYS A 103 9.82 23.64 -8.17
N GLU A 104 10.29 22.52 -8.70
CA GLU A 104 9.60 21.77 -9.76
C GLU A 104 8.29 21.17 -9.29
N ALA A 105 8.29 20.52 -8.12
CA ALA A 105 7.07 19.99 -7.53
C ALA A 105 6.02 21.08 -7.30
N ARG A 106 6.41 22.33 -7.01
CA ARG A 106 5.44 23.44 -6.88
C ARG A 106 4.85 23.91 -8.21
N HIS A 107 5.49 23.62 -9.33
CA HIS A 107 5.00 23.96 -10.66
C HIS A 107 4.05 22.89 -11.24
N ASP A 108 4.00 21.70 -10.65
CA ASP A 108 3.05 20.65 -11.07
C ASP A 108 1.60 21.10 -10.79
N SER A 109 0.78 21.11 -11.85
CA SER A 109 -0.59 21.62 -11.90
C SER A 109 -1.64 20.64 -11.37
N ARG A 110 -1.28 19.38 -11.12
CA ARG A 110 -2.22 18.36 -10.64
C ARG A 110 -2.85 18.74 -9.29
N PRO A 111 -4.14 18.42 -9.05
CA PRO A 111 -4.82 18.75 -7.81
C PRO A 111 -4.16 18.04 -6.62
N ARG A 112 -4.11 18.72 -5.46
CA ARG A 112 -3.50 18.21 -4.23
C ARG A 112 -4.41 18.42 -3.06
N HIS A 113 -4.31 17.53 -2.08
CA HIS A 113 -5.14 17.54 -0.89
C HIS A 113 -4.37 17.94 0.37
N TRP A 114 -3.16 18.51 0.23
CA TRP A 114 -2.30 18.99 1.32
C TRP A 114 -1.70 20.39 1.05
N GLY A 115 -1.26 21.09 2.10
CA GLY A 115 -0.63 22.40 1.96
C GLY A 115 0.85 22.31 1.55
N HIS A 116 1.37 23.32 0.84
CA HIS A 116 2.76 23.36 0.37
C HIS A 116 3.60 24.36 1.15
N ALA A 117 4.74 23.91 1.66
CA ALA A 117 5.75 24.77 2.27
C ALA A 117 7.00 24.88 1.39
N ARG A 118 7.75 25.96 1.60
CA ARG A 118 9.08 26.07 1.00
C ARG A 118 10.04 25.11 1.70
N ILE A 119 10.91 24.48 0.92
CA ILE A 119 12.09 23.81 1.48
C ILE A 119 12.98 24.90 2.07
N ASP A 120 12.96 25.00 3.39
CA ASP A 120 13.79 25.91 4.18
C ASP A 120 14.50 25.08 5.26
N GLY A 121 15.82 25.17 5.30
CA GLY A 121 16.64 24.53 6.33
C GLY A 121 16.50 25.22 7.68
N ARG A 122 16.48 24.46 8.77
CA ARG A 122 16.52 24.97 10.16
C ARG A 122 17.89 24.81 10.81
N THR A 123 18.92 25.12 10.04
CA THR A 123 20.31 25.00 10.46
C THR A 123 20.65 26.07 11.51
N PRO A 124 21.32 25.70 12.63
CA PRO A 124 21.76 26.64 13.65
C PRO A 124 22.55 27.82 13.06
N PHE A 125 22.33 29.02 13.60
CA PHE A 125 22.97 30.24 13.09
C PHE A 125 24.51 30.16 13.13
N ILE A 126 25.07 29.55 14.18
CA ILE A 126 26.51 29.30 14.32
C ILE A 126 27.09 28.54 13.12
N ILE A 127 26.39 27.51 12.62
CA ILE A 127 26.87 26.70 11.48
C ILE A 127 26.76 27.52 10.18
N ARG A 128 25.69 28.29 10.01
CA ARG A 128 25.57 29.19 8.85
C ARG A 128 26.67 30.23 8.82
N LEU A 129 26.99 30.81 9.99
CA LEU A 129 28.02 31.81 10.13
C LEU A 129 29.42 31.21 9.90
N SER A 130 29.66 30.00 10.39
CA SER A 130 30.93 29.30 10.13
C SER A 130 31.10 28.99 8.65
N GLU A 131 30.08 28.48 7.97
CA GLU A 131 30.14 28.21 6.53
C GLU A 131 30.19 29.50 5.69
N LEU A 132 29.59 30.61 6.13
CA LEU A 132 29.76 31.90 5.47
C LEU A 132 31.23 32.38 5.56
N CYS A 133 31.89 32.17 6.69
CA CYS A 133 33.30 32.53 6.87
C CYS A 133 34.24 31.60 6.07
N LEU A 134 33.90 30.31 5.94
CA LEU A 134 34.73 29.31 5.28
C LEU A 134 34.50 29.23 3.77
N ASN A 135 33.25 29.27 3.33
CA ASN A 135 32.85 29.13 1.94
C ASN A 135 31.82 30.20 1.50
N PRO A 136 32.20 31.50 1.45
CA PRO A 136 31.27 32.61 1.19
C PRO A 136 30.57 32.52 -0.17
N PHE A 137 31.19 31.88 -1.16
CA PHE A 137 30.64 31.73 -2.51
C PHE A 137 30.00 30.35 -2.75
N ASN A 138 29.89 29.51 -1.72
CA ASN A 138 29.25 28.20 -1.79
C ASN A 138 29.82 27.30 -2.91
N LEU A 139 31.12 27.36 -3.14
CA LEU A 139 31.81 26.63 -4.20
C LEU A 139 32.01 25.17 -3.81
N GLU A 140 31.73 24.23 -4.73
CA GLU A 140 31.79 22.77 -4.52
C GLU A 140 33.12 22.29 -3.96
N ARG A 141 34.21 22.84 -4.50
CA ARG A 141 35.56 22.41 -4.15
C ARG A 141 35.94 22.64 -2.68
N TYR A 142 35.31 23.62 -2.02
CA TYR A 142 35.57 23.95 -0.61
C TYR A 142 34.56 23.30 0.34
N ASP A 143 33.69 22.45 -0.18
CA ASP A 143 32.77 21.66 0.64
C ASP A 143 33.45 20.38 1.19
N ILE A 144 34.54 19.89 0.61
CA ILE A 144 35.16 18.62 1.03
C ILE A 144 36.08 18.83 2.25
N GLY A 145 36.00 17.91 3.22
CA GLY A 145 36.92 17.86 4.37
C GLY A 145 38.33 17.43 3.95
N TYR A 146 39.34 17.77 4.75
CA TYR A 146 40.76 17.62 4.40
C TYR A 146 41.25 16.22 3.95
N ASP A 147 40.48 15.15 4.18
CA ASP A 147 40.95 13.77 4.00
C ASP A 147 40.67 13.18 2.57
N ASP A 148 39.79 13.77 1.74
CA ASP A 148 39.44 13.24 0.39
C ASP A 148 40.02 14.07 -0.78
N LEU A 149 40.88 15.04 -0.50
CA LEU A 149 41.40 15.99 -1.50
C LEU A 149 42.30 15.33 -2.57
N GLU A 150 42.96 14.21 -2.25
CA GLU A 150 43.94 13.57 -3.13
C GLU A 150 43.32 12.79 -4.30
N GLU A 151 42.23 12.04 -4.08
CA GLU A 151 41.55 11.29 -5.16
C GLU A 151 40.78 12.21 -6.13
N GLU A 152 40.14 13.26 -5.60
CA GLU A 152 39.32 14.15 -6.40
C GLU A 152 40.16 15.11 -7.27
N GLU A 153 41.36 15.50 -6.82
CA GLU A 153 42.31 16.28 -7.63
C GLU A 153 42.79 15.49 -8.85
N HIS A 154 43.03 14.18 -8.71
CA HIS A 154 43.45 13.34 -9.83
C HIS A 154 42.36 13.15 -10.91
N LEU A 155 41.08 13.07 -10.52
CA LEU A 155 39.96 12.99 -11.48
C LEU A 155 39.66 14.33 -12.16
N LYS A 156 39.62 15.44 -11.41
CA LYS A 156 39.30 16.77 -11.96
C LYS A 156 40.44 17.35 -12.80
N ALA A 157 41.70 17.00 -12.51
CA ALA A 157 42.86 17.36 -13.33
C ALA A 157 42.77 16.82 -14.77
N LYS A 158 42.12 15.65 -14.98
CA LYS A 158 41.87 15.10 -16.32
C LYS A 158 40.74 15.82 -17.08
N GLN A 159 39.72 16.35 -16.39
CA GLN A 159 38.55 16.97 -17.02
C GLN A 159 38.74 18.44 -17.42
N HIS A 160 39.47 19.23 -16.64
CA HIS A 160 39.70 20.66 -16.93
C HIS A 160 40.77 20.94 -18.01
N ALA A 161 41.15 19.91 -18.78
CA ALA A 161 42.19 19.98 -19.79
C ALA A 161 41.81 20.77 -21.07
N LYS A 162 40.54 21.15 -21.32
CA LYS A 162 40.11 21.52 -22.70
C LYS A 162 39.42 22.86 -22.95
N SER A 163 39.44 23.86 -22.05
CA SER A 163 39.09 25.25 -22.46
C SER A 163 39.83 26.35 -21.69
N ALA A 164 40.66 27.13 -22.40
CA ALA A 164 41.48 28.21 -21.85
C ALA A 164 40.70 29.37 -21.18
N PRO A 165 39.57 29.87 -21.70
CA PRO A 165 38.90 31.03 -21.08
C PRO A 165 38.25 30.71 -19.73
N ARG A 166 37.85 29.46 -19.50
CA ARG A 166 37.27 29.02 -18.21
C ARG A 166 38.32 28.94 -17.08
N ARG A 167 39.60 28.74 -17.40
CA ARG A 167 40.68 28.66 -16.41
C ARG A 167 40.98 30.00 -15.75
N VAL A 168 41.05 31.08 -16.54
CA VAL A 168 41.37 32.43 -16.01
C VAL A 168 40.28 32.93 -15.07
N LEU A 169 39.02 32.83 -15.50
CA LEU A 169 37.87 33.18 -14.66
C LEU A 169 37.85 32.37 -13.36
N TRP A 170 38.17 31.07 -13.44
CA TRP A 170 38.23 30.19 -12.29
C TRP A 170 39.34 30.57 -11.29
N VAL A 171 40.54 30.94 -11.78
CA VAL A 171 41.64 31.42 -10.92
C VAL A 171 41.26 32.72 -10.21
N LEU A 172 40.60 33.66 -10.92
CA LEU A 172 40.14 34.92 -10.32
C LEU A 172 39.08 34.70 -9.23
N VAL A 173 38.08 33.85 -9.48
CA VAL A 173 37.07 33.49 -8.47
C VAL A 173 37.72 32.82 -7.25
N ARG A 174 38.75 32.01 -7.45
CA ARG A 174 39.53 31.39 -6.37
C ARG A 174 40.24 32.44 -5.50
N ILE A 175 40.96 33.38 -6.11
CA ILE A 175 41.66 34.43 -5.35
C ILE A 175 40.66 35.28 -4.56
N LEU A 176 39.56 35.67 -5.21
CA LEU A 176 38.49 36.43 -4.57
C LEU A 176 37.88 35.66 -3.38
N HIS A 177 37.67 34.35 -3.52
CA HIS A 177 37.17 33.49 -2.45
C HIS A 177 38.06 33.52 -1.21
N TYR A 178 39.37 33.36 -1.37
CA TYR A 178 40.31 33.38 -0.24
C TYR A 178 40.36 34.75 0.44
N ILE A 179 40.41 35.83 -0.33
CA ILE A 179 40.42 37.20 0.22
C ILE A 179 39.15 37.44 1.04
N VAL A 180 37.98 37.12 0.48
CA VAL A 180 36.70 37.31 1.16
C VAL A 180 36.56 36.39 2.39
N SER A 181 36.96 35.13 2.29
CA SER A 181 36.95 34.21 3.43
C SER A 181 37.84 34.68 4.58
N ILE A 182 39.06 35.14 4.30
CA ILE A 182 39.98 35.68 5.32
C ILE A 182 39.36 36.93 5.97
N PHE A 183 38.84 37.85 5.16
CA PHE A 183 38.19 39.06 5.67
C PHE A 183 36.99 38.73 6.58
N LEU A 184 36.13 37.77 6.18
CA LEU A 184 34.99 37.35 6.98
C LEU A 184 35.41 36.64 8.27
N LYS A 185 36.47 35.83 8.26
CA LYS A 185 37.02 35.21 9.48
C LYS A 185 37.52 36.27 10.46
N LEU A 186 38.25 37.28 9.99
CA LEU A 186 38.78 38.34 10.86
C LEU A 186 37.67 39.20 11.49
N THR A 187 36.57 39.42 10.76
CA THR A 187 35.49 40.34 11.16
C THR A 187 34.34 39.68 11.90
N LEU A 188 33.96 38.44 11.56
CA LEU A 188 32.75 37.80 12.06
C LEU A 188 33.00 36.61 13.00
N ALA A 189 34.21 36.04 13.03
CA ALA A 189 34.41 34.80 13.77
C ALA A 189 34.28 34.94 15.30
N TRP A 190 34.55 36.13 15.86
CA TRP A 190 34.34 36.42 17.28
C TRP A 190 32.87 36.36 17.71
N ILE A 191 31.93 36.58 16.78
CA ILE A 191 30.49 36.44 17.02
C ILE A 191 30.13 34.98 17.32
N ILE A 192 30.76 34.03 16.64
CA ILE A 192 30.57 32.58 16.91
C ILE A 192 30.96 32.30 18.36
N GLN A 193 32.11 32.82 18.78
CA GLN A 193 32.65 32.64 20.13
C GLN A 193 31.77 33.27 21.21
N GLY A 194 31.24 34.47 20.93
CA GLY A 194 30.30 35.16 21.82
C GLY A 194 28.94 34.48 21.92
N LEU A 195 28.45 33.84 20.85
CA LEU A 195 27.23 33.04 20.91
C LEU A 195 27.42 31.75 21.72
N LEU A 196 28.58 31.12 21.61
CA LEU A 196 28.93 29.92 22.37
C LEU A 196 29.09 30.21 23.87
N SER A 197 29.65 31.37 24.24
CA SER A 197 29.86 31.73 25.64
C SER A 197 28.56 32.03 26.41
N VAL A 198 27.46 32.33 25.72
CA VAL A 198 26.19 32.70 26.38
C VAL A 198 25.34 31.48 26.78
N GLN A 199 25.68 30.25 26.37
CA GLN A 199 25.04 28.93 26.68
C GLN A 199 23.50 28.80 26.57
N VAL A 200 22.72 29.88 26.52
CA VAL A 200 21.27 29.88 26.78
C VAL A 200 20.43 29.77 25.49
N ILE A 201 21.01 29.88 24.28
CA ILE A 201 20.19 29.99 23.04
C ILE A 201 20.68 29.13 21.86
N THR A 202 21.93 28.66 21.83
CA THR A 202 22.56 28.28 20.54
C THR A 202 23.26 26.94 20.45
N GLU A 203 23.40 26.15 21.53
CA GLU A 203 24.19 24.92 21.44
C GLU A 203 23.58 23.92 20.45
N PRO A 204 24.28 23.56 19.35
CA PRO A 204 23.88 22.49 18.47
C PRO A 204 24.19 21.12 19.08
N TRP A 205 24.92 21.06 20.20
CA TRP A 205 25.32 19.81 20.85
C TRP A 205 24.50 19.53 22.11
N SER A 206 24.01 18.30 22.28
CA SER A 206 23.26 17.88 23.48
C SER A 206 23.65 16.48 23.93
N SER A 207 23.50 16.19 25.23
CA SER A 207 23.64 14.83 25.80
C SER A 207 22.60 13.85 25.26
N ASP A 208 21.40 14.35 24.92
CA ASP A 208 20.23 13.54 24.54
C ASP A 208 20.12 13.32 23.02
N ALA A 209 21.21 13.51 22.27
CA ALA A 209 21.22 13.30 20.83
C ALA A 209 21.52 11.82 20.51
N GLY A 210 20.48 11.06 20.16
CA GLY A 210 20.54 9.60 20.01
C GLY A 210 19.91 8.97 21.24
N ASP A 211 18.85 8.19 21.12
CA ASP A 211 18.95 6.90 20.46
C ASP A 211 17.74 6.52 19.57
N ASP A 212 16.55 7.05 19.83
CA ASP A 212 15.31 6.61 19.18
C ASP A 212 14.71 7.61 18.18
N TYR A 213 13.83 7.12 17.30
CA TYR A 213 13.03 7.99 16.43
C TYR A 213 11.91 8.69 17.21
N GLU A 214 11.32 9.73 16.62
CA GLU A 214 10.18 10.44 17.22
C GLU A 214 9.02 9.47 17.50
N TYR A 215 8.43 9.59 18.70
CA TYR A 215 7.39 8.69 19.18
C TYR A 215 6.13 8.72 18.32
N TYR A 216 5.60 7.54 17.97
CA TYR A 216 4.33 7.37 17.25
C TYR A 216 3.50 6.26 17.88
N GLU A 217 2.36 6.64 18.43
CA GLU A 217 1.37 5.75 19.03
C GLU A 217 -0.03 6.14 18.56
N ASN A 218 -0.67 5.26 17.81
CA ASN A 218 -2.07 5.40 17.42
C ASN A 218 -2.78 4.06 17.64
N VAL A 219 -4.06 4.09 18.01
CA VAL A 219 -4.84 2.90 18.33
C VAL A 219 -6.19 2.96 17.64
N HIS A 220 -6.62 1.83 17.08
CA HIS A 220 -7.93 1.63 16.48
C HIS A 220 -8.84 0.90 17.46
N TRP A 221 -9.87 1.60 17.93
CA TRP A 221 -10.77 1.11 18.97
C TRP A 221 -11.97 0.29 18.48
N ALA A 222 -12.30 0.33 17.18
CA ALA A 222 -13.46 -0.40 16.68
C ALA A 222 -13.15 -1.89 16.50
N TRP A 223 -14.13 -2.72 16.83
CA TRP A 223 -14.01 -4.17 16.69
C TRP A 223 -13.85 -4.60 15.23
N PRO A 224 -12.97 -5.57 14.92
CA PRO A 224 -12.95 -6.22 13.61
C PRO A 224 -14.24 -7.01 13.35
N LYS A 225 -14.60 -7.11 12.06
CA LYS A 225 -15.76 -7.91 11.61
C LYS A 225 -15.55 -9.40 11.91
N HIS A 226 -14.34 -9.88 11.62
CA HIS A 226 -13.88 -11.24 11.88
C HIS A 226 -12.51 -11.19 12.55
N ALA A 227 -12.30 -12.02 13.56
CA ALA A 227 -11.01 -12.15 14.24
C ALA A 227 -10.67 -13.62 14.45
N ILE A 228 -9.38 -13.90 14.72
CA ILE A 228 -8.93 -15.26 15.07
C ILE A 228 -9.56 -15.68 16.40
N ASN A 229 -9.50 -14.80 17.39
CA ASN A 229 -10.09 -14.98 18.69
C ASN A 229 -11.48 -14.34 18.72
N ILE A 230 -12.47 -15.09 19.19
CA ILE A 230 -13.87 -14.63 19.27
C ILE A 230 -14.00 -13.42 20.20
N LEU A 231 -13.15 -13.32 21.22
CA LEU A 231 -13.15 -12.19 22.16
C LEU A 231 -12.68 -10.88 21.53
N ASP A 232 -11.90 -10.98 20.45
CA ASP A 232 -11.40 -9.82 19.71
C ASP A 232 -12.35 -9.45 18.55
N GLN A 233 -13.40 -10.24 18.30
CA GLN A 233 -14.38 -10.02 17.23
C GLN A 233 -15.53 -9.09 17.69
N SER A 234 -16.17 -8.40 16.74
CA SER A 234 -17.40 -7.63 17.02
C SER A 234 -18.44 -8.46 17.79
N PRO A 235 -18.97 -7.94 18.91
CA PRO A 235 -20.00 -8.62 19.71
C PRO A 235 -21.28 -8.98 18.93
N GLU A 236 -21.53 -8.30 17.80
CA GLU A 236 -22.68 -8.58 16.93
C GLU A 236 -22.54 -9.90 16.16
N ASN A 237 -21.31 -10.42 16.01
CA ASN A 237 -21.03 -11.67 15.33
C ASN A 237 -20.33 -12.67 16.27
N PRO A 238 -21.07 -13.41 17.11
CA PRO A 238 -20.49 -14.33 18.09
C PRO A 238 -20.01 -15.66 17.47
N ARG A 239 -20.03 -15.80 16.13
CA ARG A 239 -19.76 -17.08 15.47
C ARG A 239 -18.24 -17.33 15.39
N PRO A 240 -17.75 -18.49 15.84
CA PRO A 240 -16.34 -18.85 15.68
C PRO A 240 -15.97 -18.95 14.20
N GLN A 241 -14.78 -18.46 13.84
CA GLN A 241 -14.28 -18.54 12.48
C GLN A 241 -13.77 -19.95 12.13
N SER A 242 -13.06 -20.59 13.05
CA SER A 242 -12.54 -21.94 12.86
C SER A 242 -13.58 -23.00 13.27
N ASN A 243 -13.98 -23.85 12.33
CA ASN A 243 -14.75 -25.06 12.63
C ASN A 243 -14.19 -26.24 11.84
N ILE A 244 -13.70 -27.27 12.56
CA ILE A 244 -13.30 -28.54 11.96
C ILE A 244 -14.57 -29.29 11.57
N LYS A 245 -15.13 -28.97 10.41
CA LYS A 245 -16.25 -29.71 9.85
C LYS A 245 -15.72 -30.93 9.10
N ARG A 246 -16.35 -32.09 9.34
CA ARG A 246 -16.15 -33.28 8.50
C ARG A 246 -16.57 -32.96 7.07
N LEU A 247 -15.96 -33.66 6.11
CA LEU A 247 -16.39 -33.68 4.70
C LEU A 247 -17.91 -33.76 4.62
N THR A 248 -18.51 -32.79 3.94
CA THR A 248 -19.96 -32.77 3.78
C THR A 248 -20.35 -33.72 2.66
N ILE A 249 -21.25 -34.65 2.97
CA ILE A 249 -21.84 -35.51 1.94
C ILE A 249 -22.87 -34.67 1.18
N PRO A 250 -23.00 -34.81 -0.16
CA PRO A 250 -24.00 -34.10 -0.93
C PRO A 250 -25.39 -34.29 -0.31
N ARG A 251 -26.24 -33.26 -0.31
CA ARG A 251 -27.57 -33.36 0.31
C ARG A 251 -28.49 -34.30 -0.47
N LYS A 252 -28.38 -34.30 -1.80
CA LYS A 252 -29.21 -35.09 -2.71
C LYS A 252 -28.35 -35.92 -3.67
N LEU A 253 -28.91 -37.04 -4.10
CA LEU A 253 -28.41 -37.86 -5.22
C LEU A 253 -29.59 -38.29 -6.09
N VAL A 254 -29.34 -38.43 -7.39
CA VAL A 254 -30.33 -38.93 -8.34
C VAL A 254 -30.28 -40.45 -8.38
N VAL A 255 -31.42 -41.09 -8.09
CA VAL A 255 -31.55 -42.55 -8.04
C VAL A 255 -32.82 -42.95 -8.79
N ARG A 256 -32.78 -44.15 -9.40
CA ARG A 256 -33.95 -44.71 -10.08
C ARG A 256 -35.00 -45.13 -9.07
N ASP A 257 -36.23 -44.63 -9.24
CA ASP A 257 -37.32 -44.95 -8.34
C ASP A 257 -37.83 -46.38 -8.56
N GLY A 258 -38.08 -47.10 -7.45
CA GLY A 258 -38.41 -48.52 -7.47
C GLY A 258 -39.82 -48.83 -8.02
N ASN A 259 -40.71 -47.83 -8.07
CA ASN A 259 -42.11 -48.02 -8.46
C ASN A 259 -42.39 -47.53 -9.89
N GLU A 260 -41.84 -46.37 -10.28
CA GLU A 260 -42.08 -45.76 -11.60
C GLU A 260 -40.92 -45.93 -12.60
N GLY A 261 -39.75 -46.40 -12.16
CA GLY A 261 -38.57 -46.57 -13.01
C GLY A 261 -37.94 -45.29 -13.53
N LYS A 262 -38.43 -44.11 -13.11
CA LYS A 262 -37.91 -42.77 -13.43
C LYS A 262 -36.76 -42.36 -12.50
N TRP A 263 -35.92 -41.44 -12.96
CA TRP A 263 -34.85 -40.84 -12.16
C TRP A 263 -35.40 -39.71 -11.28
N ILE A 264 -35.15 -39.78 -9.97
CA ILE A 264 -35.63 -38.80 -8.99
C ILE A 264 -34.49 -38.42 -8.04
N ALA A 265 -34.34 -37.14 -7.73
CA ALA A 265 -33.43 -36.65 -6.69
C ALA A 265 -33.99 -36.99 -5.30
N LYS A 266 -33.28 -37.80 -4.52
CA LYS A 266 -33.62 -38.16 -3.14
C LYS A 266 -32.56 -37.64 -2.16
N ASP A 267 -32.98 -37.32 -0.95
CA ASP A 267 -32.06 -36.88 0.10
C ASP A 267 -31.12 -38.02 0.51
N THR A 268 -29.84 -37.71 0.70
CA THR A 268 -28.82 -38.73 1.03
C THR A 268 -29.01 -39.35 2.39
N SER A 269 -29.79 -38.73 3.29
CA SER A 269 -30.18 -39.32 4.56
C SER A 269 -31.02 -40.59 4.37
N GLU A 270 -31.86 -40.64 3.32
CA GLU A 270 -32.74 -41.76 2.98
C GLU A 270 -32.02 -42.86 2.19
N LEU A 271 -30.92 -42.49 1.51
CA LEU A 271 -30.16 -43.39 0.64
C LEU A 271 -29.05 -44.16 1.36
N ARG A 272 -28.85 -43.91 2.66
CA ARG A 272 -27.86 -44.63 3.47
C ARG A 272 -28.33 -46.06 3.69
N ASP A 273 -27.40 -46.99 3.58
CA ASP A 273 -27.66 -48.39 3.92
C ASP A 273 -28.02 -48.47 5.42
N PRO A 274 -29.21 -49.01 5.79
CA PRO A 274 -29.65 -49.11 7.18
C PRO A 274 -28.69 -49.90 8.08
N LYS A 275 -27.89 -50.80 7.51
CA LYS A 275 -26.97 -51.67 8.27
C LYS A 275 -25.59 -51.06 8.47
N THR A 276 -25.06 -50.39 7.44
CA THR A 276 -23.68 -49.87 7.46
C THR A 276 -23.61 -48.35 7.65
N GLY A 277 -24.73 -47.63 7.46
CA GLY A 277 -24.79 -46.17 7.48
C GLY A 277 -24.03 -45.50 6.32
N MET A 278 -23.45 -46.29 5.41
CA MET A 278 -22.68 -45.80 4.28
C MET A 278 -23.61 -45.33 3.17
N LEU A 279 -23.17 -44.29 2.46
CA LEU A 279 -23.83 -43.81 1.27
C LEU A 279 -23.50 -44.73 0.10
N GLN A 280 -24.48 -44.96 -0.79
CA GLN A 280 -24.24 -45.70 -2.04
C GLN A 280 -23.21 -44.98 -2.91
N PRO A 281 -22.32 -45.72 -3.62
CA PRO A 281 -21.39 -45.11 -4.55
C PRO A 281 -22.15 -44.43 -5.69
N TYR A 282 -21.63 -43.30 -6.17
CA TYR A 282 -22.22 -42.53 -7.26
C TYR A 282 -21.17 -42.00 -8.23
N VAL A 283 -21.61 -41.66 -9.45
CA VAL A 283 -20.84 -40.90 -10.44
C VAL A 283 -21.18 -39.41 -10.33
N PHE A 284 -20.18 -38.54 -10.40
CA PHE A 284 -20.40 -37.10 -10.49
C PHE A 284 -20.35 -36.66 -11.96
N LEU A 285 -21.38 -35.95 -12.41
CA LEU A 285 -21.46 -35.41 -13.77
C LEU A 285 -21.15 -33.91 -13.74
N SER A 286 -20.09 -33.50 -14.43
CA SER A 286 -19.71 -32.10 -14.60
C SER A 286 -19.98 -31.67 -16.04
N PHE A 287 -20.70 -30.58 -16.24
CA PHE A 287 -20.92 -29.96 -17.55
C PHE A 287 -20.92 -28.45 -17.40
N SER A 288 -20.85 -27.70 -18.50
CA SER A 288 -20.98 -26.24 -18.48
C SER A 288 -22.18 -25.76 -19.29
N ARG A 289 -22.90 -24.77 -18.73
CA ARG A 289 -24.06 -24.13 -19.37
C ARG A 289 -23.69 -23.43 -20.68
N GLY A 290 -22.44 -22.97 -20.82
CA GLY A 290 -21.93 -22.42 -22.09
C GLY A 290 -21.83 -23.45 -23.20
N ASN A 291 -21.54 -24.72 -22.86
CA ASN A 291 -21.52 -25.83 -23.81
C ASN A 291 -22.93 -26.35 -24.15
N PHE A 292 -23.90 -26.18 -23.24
CA PHE A 292 -25.27 -26.68 -23.34
C PHE A 292 -26.27 -25.54 -23.09
N ALA A 293 -26.48 -24.69 -24.10
CA ALA A 293 -27.35 -23.52 -24.02
C ALA A 293 -28.85 -23.89 -24.12
N ALA A 294 -29.42 -24.47 -23.07
CA ALA A 294 -30.84 -24.78 -22.95
C ALA A 294 -31.31 -24.73 -21.48
N ASP A 295 -32.62 -24.62 -21.26
CA ASP A 295 -33.19 -24.56 -19.91
C ASP A 295 -33.08 -25.90 -19.17
N ASP A 296 -32.96 -25.87 -17.84
CA ASP A 296 -32.79 -27.06 -17.00
C ASP A 296 -33.88 -28.12 -17.23
N ASP A 297 -35.12 -27.71 -17.51
CA ASP A 297 -36.24 -28.62 -17.82
C ASP A 297 -36.04 -29.40 -19.12
N THR A 298 -35.32 -28.83 -20.09
CA THR A 298 -34.97 -29.50 -21.35
C THR A 298 -33.73 -30.38 -21.21
N LEU A 299 -32.79 -29.97 -20.36
CA LEU A 299 -31.52 -30.66 -20.14
C LEU A 299 -31.65 -31.88 -19.23
N ARG A 300 -32.53 -31.86 -18.23
CA ARG A 300 -32.73 -32.96 -17.26
C ARG A 300 -32.98 -34.33 -17.94
N PRO A 301 -33.98 -34.49 -18.83
CA PRO A 301 -34.24 -35.79 -19.47
C PRO A 301 -33.06 -36.28 -20.32
N PHE A 302 -32.35 -35.36 -20.97
CA PHE A 302 -31.16 -35.65 -21.75
C PHE A 302 -30.02 -36.17 -20.85
N PHE A 303 -29.69 -35.44 -19.78
CA PHE A 303 -28.65 -35.85 -18.85
C PHE A 303 -28.98 -37.15 -18.13
N HIS A 304 -30.25 -37.46 -17.85
CA HIS A 304 -30.66 -38.75 -17.29
C HIS A 304 -30.34 -39.92 -18.23
N THR A 305 -30.53 -39.73 -19.54
CA THR A 305 -30.22 -40.75 -20.57
C THR A 305 -28.70 -40.92 -20.72
N VAL A 306 -27.95 -39.81 -20.70
CA VAL A 306 -26.47 -39.85 -20.70
C VAL A 306 -25.95 -40.54 -19.44
N ALA A 307 -26.50 -40.22 -18.27
CA ALA A 307 -26.14 -40.83 -17.00
C ALA A 307 -26.40 -42.35 -17.00
N GLU A 308 -27.51 -42.81 -17.56
CA GLU A 308 -27.80 -44.24 -17.70
C GLU A 308 -26.71 -44.93 -18.53
N SER A 309 -26.32 -44.35 -19.68
CA SER A 309 -25.23 -44.90 -20.50
C SER A 309 -23.87 -44.93 -19.78
N ILE A 310 -23.58 -43.94 -18.93
CA ILE A 310 -22.36 -43.87 -18.13
C ILE A 310 -22.37 -44.96 -17.04
N LEU A 311 -23.50 -45.13 -16.34
CA LEU A 311 -23.66 -46.16 -15.32
C LEU A 311 -23.57 -47.56 -15.92
N GLU A 312 -24.15 -47.78 -17.10
CA GLU A 312 -24.02 -49.04 -17.84
C GLU A 312 -22.56 -49.32 -18.20
N ASN A 313 -21.83 -48.34 -18.74
CA ASN A 313 -20.42 -48.48 -19.08
C ASN A 313 -19.54 -48.78 -17.84
N GLU A 314 -19.77 -48.08 -16.72
CA GLU A 314 -19.03 -48.29 -15.47
C GLU A 314 -19.34 -49.62 -14.79
N ASN A 315 -20.55 -50.14 -14.95
CA ASN A 315 -20.96 -51.43 -14.39
C ASN A 315 -20.66 -52.61 -15.33
N SER A 316 -20.46 -52.38 -16.63
CA SER A 316 -20.22 -53.44 -17.63
C SER A 316 -19.00 -54.31 -17.32
N ASN A 317 -17.97 -53.73 -16.69
CA ASN A 317 -16.72 -54.42 -16.37
C ASN A 317 -16.64 -54.88 -14.90
N ARG A 318 -17.73 -54.76 -14.12
CA ARG A 318 -17.73 -55.11 -12.69
C ARG A 318 -18.08 -56.58 -12.48
N GLY A 319 -17.33 -57.24 -11.60
CA GLY A 319 -17.62 -58.60 -11.18
C GLY A 319 -18.92 -58.69 -10.35
N PRO A 320 -19.51 -59.89 -10.22
CA PRO A 320 -20.76 -60.10 -9.46
C PRO A 320 -20.64 -59.77 -7.96
N GLU A 321 -19.42 -59.72 -7.41
CA GLU A 321 -19.15 -59.36 -6.01
C GLU A 321 -18.98 -57.84 -5.79
N GLU A 322 -18.82 -57.04 -6.84
CA GLU A 322 -18.65 -55.59 -6.72
C GLU A 322 -19.99 -54.85 -6.69
N GLN A 323 -20.12 -53.91 -5.75
CA GLN A 323 -21.32 -53.09 -5.64
C GLN A 323 -21.50 -52.24 -6.91
N HIS A 324 -22.62 -52.43 -7.60
CA HIS A 324 -22.99 -51.65 -8.79
C HIS A 324 -23.28 -50.20 -8.40
N ILE A 325 -22.85 -49.27 -9.24
CA ILE A 325 -23.21 -47.85 -9.09
C ILE A 325 -24.63 -47.68 -9.62
N LYS A 326 -25.52 -47.11 -8.80
CA LYS A 326 -26.94 -46.90 -9.14
C LYS A 326 -27.39 -45.46 -8.97
N ALA A 327 -26.47 -44.57 -8.61
CA ALA A 327 -26.74 -43.18 -8.31
C ALA A 327 -25.77 -42.28 -9.07
N PHE A 328 -26.22 -41.07 -9.38
CA PHE A 328 -25.36 -40.01 -9.90
C PHE A 328 -25.69 -38.68 -9.25
N TRP A 329 -24.73 -37.75 -9.31
CA TRP A 329 -24.90 -36.36 -8.89
C TRP A 329 -24.86 -35.47 -10.13
N LEU A 330 -25.83 -34.58 -10.24
CA LEU A 330 -25.99 -33.61 -11.33
C LEU A 330 -26.49 -32.30 -10.72
N ASP A 331 -25.92 -31.16 -11.11
CA ASP A 331 -26.24 -29.86 -10.51
C ASP A 331 -27.72 -29.47 -10.69
N THR A 332 -28.31 -29.69 -11.87
CA THR A 332 -29.70 -29.36 -12.22
C THR A 332 -30.75 -30.09 -11.34
N ASP A 333 -30.38 -31.21 -10.72
CA ASP A 333 -31.25 -32.01 -9.87
C ASP A 333 -30.87 -31.93 -8.38
N CYS A 334 -29.58 -31.82 -8.08
CA CYS A 334 -29.06 -31.95 -6.72
C CYS A 334 -28.86 -30.60 -6.00
N VAL A 335 -28.85 -29.48 -6.72
CA VAL A 335 -28.80 -28.13 -6.13
C VAL A 335 -30.24 -27.68 -5.79
N SER A 336 -30.48 -27.18 -4.58
CA SER A 336 -31.79 -26.60 -4.22
C SER A 336 -32.03 -25.31 -4.98
N HIS A 337 -33.25 -25.14 -5.53
CA HIS A 337 -33.77 -23.83 -5.95
C HIS A 337 -34.87 -23.31 -5.00
N ASN A 338 -35.09 -23.99 -3.86
CA ASN A 338 -36.14 -23.65 -2.90
C ASN A 338 -35.81 -22.38 -2.10
N THR A 339 -34.58 -22.27 -1.62
CA THR A 339 -34.09 -21.11 -0.88
C THR A 339 -32.66 -20.79 -1.30
N LYS A 340 -32.34 -19.49 -1.39
CA LYS A 340 -31.00 -19.01 -1.78
C LYS A 340 -29.90 -19.52 -0.84
N ALA A 341 -30.19 -19.63 0.46
CA ALA A 341 -29.22 -20.14 1.44
C ALA A 341 -28.88 -21.63 1.23
N GLU A 342 -29.86 -22.45 0.84
CA GLU A 342 -29.62 -23.86 0.51
C GLU A 342 -28.88 -24.01 -0.82
N GLU A 343 -29.23 -23.21 -1.82
CA GLU A 343 -28.56 -23.15 -3.11
C GLU A 343 -27.07 -22.82 -2.94
N THR A 344 -26.77 -21.72 -2.27
CA THR A 344 -25.40 -21.28 -1.96
C THR A 344 -24.63 -22.34 -1.19
N ARG A 345 -25.29 -23.04 -0.26
CA ARG A 345 -24.67 -24.13 0.49
C ARG A 345 -24.34 -25.33 -0.40
N ASP A 346 -25.26 -25.75 -1.25
CA ASP A 346 -25.05 -26.88 -2.16
C ASP A 346 -23.91 -26.58 -3.13
N ILE A 347 -23.89 -25.37 -3.74
CA ILE A 347 -22.82 -24.91 -4.63
C ILE A 347 -21.46 -24.92 -3.91
N ASN A 348 -21.39 -24.37 -2.69
CA ASN A 348 -20.15 -24.31 -1.92
C ASN A 348 -19.65 -25.68 -1.42
N THR A 349 -20.43 -26.75 -1.58
CA THR A 349 -20.07 -28.14 -1.20
C THR A 349 -19.82 -29.06 -2.40
N ILE A 350 -19.85 -28.55 -3.63
CA ILE A 350 -19.60 -29.32 -4.85
C ILE A 350 -18.26 -30.08 -4.78
N CYS A 351 -17.20 -29.43 -4.31
CA CYS A 351 -15.88 -30.04 -4.15
C CYS A 351 -15.89 -31.25 -3.19
N ASP A 352 -16.76 -31.26 -2.17
CA ASP A 352 -16.89 -32.41 -1.27
C ASP A 352 -17.68 -33.55 -1.94
N ALA A 353 -18.69 -33.21 -2.75
CA ALA A 353 -19.39 -34.18 -3.60
C ALA A 353 -18.45 -34.84 -4.61
N VAL A 354 -17.48 -34.10 -5.17
CA VAL A 354 -16.47 -34.68 -6.07
C VAL A 354 -15.54 -35.66 -5.35
N ARG A 355 -15.05 -35.30 -4.16
CA ARG A 355 -14.18 -36.19 -3.35
C ARG A 355 -14.84 -37.53 -3.05
N CYS A 356 -16.12 -37.51 -2.70
CA CYS A 356 -16.89 -38.69 -2.33
C CYS A 356 -17.35 -39.51 -3.55
N ALA A 357 -17.29 -38.94 -4.76
CA ALA A 357 -17.66 -39.64 -5.97
C ALA A 357 -16.68 -40.78 -6.28
N LYS A 358 -17.23 -41.86 -6.85
CA LYS A 358 -16.43 -43.00 -7.32
C LYS A 358 -15.70 -42.65 -8.63
N ARG A 359 -16.37 -41.91 -9.51
CA ARG A 359 -15.89 -41.44 -10.81
C ARG A 359 -16.45 -40.05 -11.12
N VAL A 360 -15.71 -39.28 -11.91
CA VAL A 360 -16.11 -37.93 -12.37
C VAL A 360 -16.12 -37.94 -13.89
N TYR A 361 -17.25 -37.61 -14.49
CA TYR A 361 -17.43 -37.54 -15.93
C TYR A 361 -17.67 -36.09 -16.36
N ILE A 362 -16.82 -35.59 -17.24
CA ILE A 362 -16.96 -34.29 -17.90
C ILE A 362 -17.78 -34.50 -19.16
N LEU A 363 -18.92 -33.82 -19.28
CA LEU A 363 -19.79 -33.91 -20.45
C LEU A 363 -19.45 -32.80 -21.43
N LEU A 364 -19.17 -33.17 -22.68
CA LEU A 364 -18.86 -32.23 -23.76
C LEU A 364 -19.72 -32.54 -25.01
N PRO A 365 -20.22 -31.53 -25.72
CA PRO A 365 -21.02 -31.76 -26.92
C PRO A 365 -20.18 -32.28 -28.09
N THR A 366 -18.94 -31.81 -28.23
CA THR A 366 -18.00 -32.20 -29.29
C THR A 366 -16.58 -32.30 -28.75
N GLU A 367 -15.65 -32.86 -29.54
CA GLU A 367 -14.22 -32.95 -29.18
C GLU A 367 -13.44 -31.64 -29.44
N SER A 368 -14.12 -30.56 -29.84
CA SER A 368 -13.50 -29.27 -30.14
C SER A 368 -12.70 -28.72 -28.95
N GLU A 369 -11.52 -28.16 -29.22
CA GLU A 369 -10.73 -27.46 -28.20
C GLU A 369 -11.49 -26.28 -27.58
N GLU A 370 -12.34 -25.60 -28.35
CA GLU A 370 -13.12 -24.46 -27.85
C GLU A 370 -14.10 -24.90 -26.76
N GLU A 371 -14.80 -26.02 -26.95
CA GLU A 371 -15.75 -26.58 -25.99
C GLU A 371 -15.04 -27.03 -24.69
N LYS A 372 -13.86 -27.66 -24.83
CA LYS A 372 -13.01 -28.01 -23.68
C LYS A 372 -12.59 -26.77 -22.89
N ARG A 373 -12.20 -25.69 -23.58
CA ARG A 373 -11.83 -24.40 -22.95
C ARG A 373 -13.02 -23.73 -22.28
N ILE A 374 -14.21 -23.75 -22.89
CA ILE A 374 -15.44 -23.19 -22.29
C ILE A 374 -15.71 -23.84 -20.93
N TRP A 375 -15.60 -25.17 -20.84
CA TRP A 375 -15.72 -25.87 -19.57
C TRP A 375 -14.57 -25.55 -18.60
N GLY A 376 -13.32 -25.52 -19.10
CA GLY A 376 -12.13 -25.25 -18.30
C GLY A 376 -12.11 -23.86 -17.66
N ASN A 377 -12.73 -22.86 -18.28
CA ASN A 377 -12.75 -21.47 -17.82
C ASN A 377 -13.66 -21.19 -16.60
N ARG A 378 -14.26 -22.23 -16.00
CA ARG A 378 -15.11 -22.07 -14.81
C ARG A 378 -14.31 -22.17 -13.52
N ILE A 379 -14.73 -21.42 -12.50
CA ILE A 379 -14.07 -21.39 -11.18
C ILE A 379 -14.04 -22.79 -10.51
N TRP A 380 -15.13 -23.55 -10.59
CA TRP A 380 -15.26 -24.84 -9.88
C TRP A 380 -14.58 -26.02 -10.59
N THR A 381 -14.30 -25.93 -11.89
CA THR A 381 -13.82 -27.08 -12.67
C THR A 381 -12.37 -27.45 -12.34
N LEU A 382 -11.53 -26.48 -12.00
CA LEU A 382 -10.17 -26.76 -11.56
C LEU A 382 -10.13 -27.53 -10.23
N PRO A 383 -10.82 -27.09 -9.15
CA PRO A 383 -10.94 -27.89 -7.93
C PRO A 383 -11.58 -29.26 -8.16
N GLU A 384 -12.63 -29.35 -8.99
CA GLU A 384 -13.26 -30.63 -9.33
C GLU A 384 -12.23 -31.62 -9.89
N VAL A 385 -11.41 -31.19 -10.84
CA VAL A 385 -10.40 -32.05 -11.50
C VAL A 385 -9.26 -32.42 -10.56
N LEU A 386 -8.71 -31.45 -9.83
CA LEU A 386 -7.61 -31.69 -8.89
C LEU A 386 -8.01 -32.67 -7.79
N LEU A 387 -9.24 -32.57 -7.28
CA LEU A 387 -9.76 -33.44 -6.21
C LEU A 387 -10.21 -34.81 -6.73
N ALA A 388 -10.63 -34.90 -7.99
CA ALA A 388 -10.97 -36.16 -8.63
C ALA A 388 -9.74 -37.01 -8.95
N ALA A 389 -8.57 -36.39 -9.17
CA ALA A 389 -7.31 -37.06 -9.49
C ALA A 389 -7.48 -38.07 -10.65
N GLU A 390 -7.06 -39.32 -10.48
CA GLU A 390 -7.14 -40.40 -11.50
C GLU A 390 -8.58 -40.91 -11.77
N LYS A 391 -9.60 -40.29 -11.18
CA LYS A 391 -11.01 -40.68 -11.36
C LYS A 391 -11.71 -39.98 -12.53
N VAL A 392 -11.05 -39.01 -13.16
CA VAL A 392 -11.63 -38.15 -14.21
C VAL A 392 -11.69 -38.87 -15.56
N ARG A 393 -12.83 -38.71 -16.23
CA ARG A 393 -13.10 -39.15 -17.60
C ARG A 393 -13.88 -38.04 -18.30
N TYR A 394 -13.83 -37.98 -19.62
CA TYR A 394 -14.76 -37.14 -20.38
C TYR A 394 -15.58 -37.97 -21.36
N CYS A 395 -16.80 -37.51 -21.61
CA CYS A 395 -17.78 -38.15 -22.47
C CYS A 395 -18.22 -37.16 -23.53
N ILE A 396 -18.15 -37.56 -24.80
CA ILE A 396 -18.67 -36.78 -25.92
C ILE A 396 -20.13 -37.16 -26.14
N THR A 397 -21.02 -36.17 -26.08
CA THR A 397 -22.48 -36.33 -26.19
C THR A 397 -23.02 -35.50 -27.36
N PRO A 398 -22.80 -35.96 -28.61
CA PRO A 398 -23.11 -35.19 -29.83
C PRO A 398 -24.62 -34.99 -30.08
N SER A 399 -25.47 -35.78 -29.42
CA SER A 399 -26.92 -35.82 -29.67
C SER A 399 -27.75 -34.81 -28.87
N TRP A 400 -27.12 -33.86 -28.15
CA TRP A 400 -27.82 -32.98 -27.21
C TRP A 400 -28.86 -32.03 -27.85
N SER A 401 -28.64 -31.64 -29.12
CA SER A 401 -29.50 -30.70 -29.86
C SER A 401 -30.61 -31.39 -30.69
N GLN A 402 -30.69 -32.73 -30.64
CA GLN A 402 -31.69 -33.50 -31.39
C GLN A 402 -32.75 -34.09 -30.44
N PRO A 403 -34.04 -34.13 -30.82
CA PRO A 403 -35.08 -34.71 -29.98
C PRO A 403 -34.83 -36.21 -29.76
N LEU A 404 -34.89 -36.64 -28.48
CA LEU A 404 -34.68 -38.01 -27.97
C LEU A 404 -35.48 -39.11 -28.70
N SER A 405 -36.50 -38.73 -29.48
CA SER A 405 -37.40 -39.63 -30.23
C SER A 405 -36.97 -39.93 -31.67
N ALA A 406 -35.86 -39.39 -32.18
CA ALA A 406 -35.53 -39.46 -33.60
C ALA A 406 -34.05 -39.77 -33.93
N ASN A 407 -33.54 -40.96 -33.59
CA ASN A 407 -32.69 -41.77 -34.49
C ASN A 407 -32.13 -43.03 -33.81
N LYS A 408 -32.31 -44.20 -34.42
CA LYS A 408 -31.56 -45.43 -34.08
C LYS A 408 -30.10 -45.39 -34.59
N ASP A 409 -29.78 -44.42 -35.44
CA ASP A 409 -28.46 -44.17 -36.03
C ASP A 409 -27.72 -42.99 -35.37
N ALA A 410 -28.18 -42.51 -34.20
CA ALA A 410 -27.53 -41.43 -33.48
C ALA A 410 -26.12 -41.86 -33.02
N PRO A 411 -25.09 -40.99 -33.17
CA PRO A 411 -23.74 -41.29 -32.71
C PRO A 411 -23.75 -41.63 -31.22
N LYS A 412 -23.24 -42.82 -30.88
CA LYS A 412 -23.15 -43.29 -29.50
C LYS A 412 -22.20 -42.38 -28.69
N ASN A 413 -22.47 -42.28 -27.39
CA ASN A 413 -21.58 -41.61 -26.45
C ASN A 413 -20.20 -42.29 -26.46
N THR A 414 -19.14 -41.48 -26.61
CA THR A 414 -17.75 -41.95 -26.59
C THR A 414 -17.10 -41.57 -25.27
N PHE A 415 -16.43 -42.52 -24.63
CA PHE A 415 -15.77 -42.34 -23.34
C PHE A 415 -14.25 -42.30 -23.50
N HIS A 416 -13.62 -41.31 -22.87
CA HIS A 416 -12.16 -41.13 -22.91
C HIS A 416 -11.59 -41.05 -21.50
N ASP A 417 -10.51 -41.81 -21.27
CA ASP A 417 -9.67 -41.66 -20.08
C ASP A 417 -8.69 -40.50 -20.30
N VAL A 418 -8.45 -39.69 -19.28
CA VAL A 418 -7.62 -38.49 -19.37
C VAL A 418 -6.74 -38.34 -18.13
N SER A 419 -5.47 -38.01 -18.32
CA SER A 419 -4.59 -37.66 -17.20
C SER A 419 -4.70 -36.17 -16.85
N LEU A 420 -4.29 -35.79 -15.64
CA LEU A 420 -4.25 -34.37 -15.24
C LEU A 420 -3.33 -33.52 -16.14
N THR A 421 -2.26 -34.11 -16.69
CA THR A 421 -1.36 -33.40 -17.63
C THR A 421 -2.04 -33.16 -18.98
N ASP A 422 -2.80 -34.14 -19.47
CA ASP A 422 -3.55 -33.98 -20.73
C ASP A 422 -4.69 -32.97 -20.56
N MET A 423 -5.33 -32.96 -19.38
CA MET A 423 -6.32 -31.95 -19.00
C MET A 423 -5.74 -30.55 -19.04
N TYR A 424 -4.56 -30.33 -18.43
CA TYR A 424 -3.85 -29.05 -18.49
C TYR A 424 -3.64 -28.57 -19.92
N GLN A 425 -3.10 -29.42 -20.80
CA GLN A 425 -2.79 -29.03 -22.18
C GLN A 425 -4.02 -28.74 -23.03
N SER A 426 -5.14 -29.45 -22.80
CA SER A 426 -6.33 -29.39 -23.66
C SER A 426 -7.46 -28.51 -23.13
N PHE A 427 -7.63 -28.39 -21.82
CA PHE A 427 -8.69 -27.59 -21.18
C PHE A 427 -8.20 -26.24 -20.67
N TRP A 428 -6.93 -26.14 -20.26
CA TRP A 428 -6.29 -24.91 -19.79
C TRP A 428 -5.04 -24.56 -20.58
N PRO A 429 -5.09 -24.47 -21.92
CA PRO A 429 -3.92 -24.05 -22.68
C PRO A 429 -3.52 -22.65 -22.22
N LEU A 430 -2.27 -22.50 -21.81
CA LEU A 430 -1.64 -21.22 -21.51
C LEU A 430 -2.06 -20.16 -22.53
N LEU A 431 -2.54 -19.00 -22.06
CA LEU A 431 -2.22 -17.75 -22.76
C LEU A 431 -0.71 -17.82 -22.97
N PRO A 432 -0.21 -17.75 -24.21
CA PRO A 432 1.18 -18.06 -24.49
C PRO A 432 2.06 -17.27 -23.51
N PRO A 433 3.05 -17.91 -22.85
CA PRO A 433 4.10 -17.14 -22.21
C PRO A 433 4.59 -16.18 -23.28
N VAL A 434 4.63 -14.87 -22.97
CA VAL A 434 5.21 -13.87 -23.88
C VAL A 434 6.51 -14.48 -24.37
N SER A 435 6.52 -14.82 -25.66
CA SER A 435 7.53 -15.70 -26.22
C SER A 435 8.90 -15.09 -25.99
N GLU A 436 9.89 -15.94 -25.74
CA GLU A 436 11.32 -15.58 -25.71
C GLU A 436 11.83 -15.03 -27.06
N THR A 437 10.95 -14.75 -28.01
CA THR A 437 11.25 -14.14 -29.29
C THR A 437 11.15 -12.62 -29.21
N GLU A 438 12.30 -11.99 -29.07
CA GLU A 438 12.64 -10.68 -29.64
C GLU A 438 12.01 -9.40 -29.06
N THR A 439 11.66 -9.37 -27.77
CA THR A 439 11.69 -8.07 -27.05
C THR A 439 12.94 -8.00 -26.20
N LYS A 440 13.80 -7.01 -26.49
CA LYS A 440 14.95 -6.64 -25.64
C LYS A 440 14.52 -6.02 -24.29
N ASP A 441 13.28 -6.24 -23.87
CA ASP A 441 12.76 -5.79 -22.59
C ASP A 441 13.06 -6.86 -21.54
N LYS A 442 14.16 -6.66 -20.82
CA LYS A 442 14.54 -7.45 -19.63
C LYS A 442 13.51 -7.39 -18.48
N ASN A 443 12.37 -6.73 -18.69
CA ASN A 443 11.33 -6.43 -17.72
C ASN A 443 9.97 -7.06 -18.07
N ALA A 444 9.86 -7.94 -19.07
CA ALA A 444 8.63 -8.72 -19.24
C ALA A 444 8.47 -9.64 -18.01
N GLU A 445 7.54 -9.28 -17.12
CA GLU A 445 7.27 -9.98 -15.88
C GLU A 445 6.86 -11.42 -16.18
N ARG A 446 7.65 -12.36 -15.65
CA ARG A 446 7.33 -13.79 -15.72
C ARG A 446 6.21 -14.05 -14.71
N HIS A 447 4.98 -14.13 -15.19
CA HIS A 447 3.87 -14.64 -14.41
C HIS A 447 4.09 -16.13 -14.11
N GLU A 448 3.83 -16.52 -12.86
CA GLU A 448 3.92 -17.93 -12.48
C GLU A 448 2.67 -18.67 -12.97
N ASP A 449 2.89 -19.86 -13.56
CA ASP A 449 1.80 -20.72 -14.00
C ASP A 449 1.20 -21.48 -12.81
N ALA A 450 0.27 -20.82 -12.14
CA ALA A 450 -0.38 -21.36 -10.95
C ALA A 450 -1.10 -22.68 -11.20
N ILE A 451 -1.74 -22.87 -12.37
CA ILE A 451 -2.47 -24.10 -12.69
C ILE A 451 -1.48 -25.26 -12.85
N CYS A 452 -0.38 -25.04 -13.58
CA CYS A 452 0.66 -26.04 -13.76
C CYS A 452 1.25 -26.49 -12.41
N HIS A 453 1.61 -25.54 -11.54
CA HIS A 453 2.17 -25.84 -10.22
C HIS A 453 1.19 -26.62 -9.33
N LEU A 454 -0.11 -26.33 -9.40
CA LEU A 454 -1.14 -27.10 -8.69
C LEU A 454 -1.25 -28.53 -9.24
N ILE A 455 -1.22 -28.70 -10.57
CA ILE A 455 -1.31 -30.03 -11.17
C ILE A 455 -0.07 -30.87 -10.83
N ASP A 456 1.12 -30.29 -10.85
CA ASP A 456 2.33 -30.96 -10.41
C ASP A 456 2.27 -31.35 -8.92
N HIS A 457 1.59 -30.55 -8.08
CA HIS A 457 1.33 -30.89 -6.69
C HIS A 457 0.42 -32.12 -6.53
N TYR A 458 -0.73 -32.12 -7.19
CA TYR A 458 -1.72 -33.20 -7.10
C TYR A 458 -1.29 -34.48 -7.84
N THR A 459 -0.37 -34.38 -8.80
CA THR A 459 0.29 -35.53 -9.45
C THR A 459 1.53 -36.04 -8.68
N ASN A 460 1.84 -35.45 -7.52
CA ASN A 460 3.04 -35.76 -6.71
C ASN A 460 4.39 -35.55 -7.43
N ARG A 461 4.45 -34.71 -8.48
CA ARG A 461 5.70 -34.31 -9.15
C ARG A 461 6.47 -33.30 -8.32
N THR A 462 5.76 -32.34 -7.73
CA THR A 462 6.32 -31.34 -6.82
C THR A 462 5.50 -31.31 -5.52
N LYS A 463 6.12 -30.93 -4.40
CA LYS A 463 5.40 -30.74 -3.14
C LYS A 463 5.45 -29.28 -2.77
N LEU A 464 4.31 -28.61 -2.91
CA LEU A 464 4.13 -27.23 -2.49
C LEU A 464 4.00 -27.17 -0.96
N SER A 465 4.54 -26.12 -0.35
CA SER A 465 4.20 -25.78 1.04
C SER A 465 2.74 -25.34 1.15
N GLU A 466 2.16 -25.39 2.34
CA GLU A 466 0.76 -24.95 2.57
C GLU A 466 0.53 -23.50 2.10
N LEU A 467 1.52 -22.63 2.33
CA LEU A 467 1.49 -21.24 1.88
C LEU A 467 1.48 -21.15 0.34
N GLN A 468 2.37 -21.88 -0.34
CA GLN A 468 2.42 -21.91 -1.80
C GLN A 468 1.16 -22.51 -2.42
N LEU A 469 0.65 -23.61 -1.83
CA LEU A 469 -0.59 -24.25 -2.25
C LEU A 469 -1.76 -23.26 -2.17
N PHE A 470 -1.86 -22.52 -1.06
CA PHE A 470 -2.88 -21.50 -0.89
C PHE A 470 -2.74 -20.38 -1.93
N THR A 471 -1.54 -19.83 -2.13
CA THR A 471 -1.32 -18.72 -3.07
C THR A 471 -1.61 -19.14 -4.51
N PHE A 472 -1.15 -20.33 -4.94
CA PHE A 472 -1.43 -20.81 -6.29
C PHE A 472 -2.91 -21.15 -6.49
N ALA A 473 -3.57 -21.71 -5.47
CA ALA A 473 -5.02 -21.96 -5.51
C ALA A 473 -5.79 -20.65 -5.74
N VAL A 474 -5.51 -19.61 -4.94
CA VAL A 474 -6.19 -18.31 -5.07
C VAL A 474 -5.87 -17.64 -6.41
N GLN A 475 -4.61 -17.65 -6.85
CA GLN A 475 -4.19 -17.11 -8.15
C GLN A 475 -4.94 -17.79 -9.31
N ALA A 476 -4.98 -19.13 -9.32
CA ALA A 476 -5.67 -19.88 -10.35
C ALA A 476 -7.18 -19.59 -10.37
N MET A 477 -7.85 -19.56 -9.21
CA MET A 477 -9.28 -19.22 -9.16
C MET A 477 -9.55 -17.78 -9.63
N ALA A 478 -8.67 -16.83 -9.29
CA ALA A 478 -8.79 -15.43 -9.71
C ALA A 478 -8.56 -15.23 -11.21
N GLN A 479 -7.78 -16.11 -11.86
CA GLN A 479 -7.64 -16.14 -13.32
C GLN A 479 -8.90 -16.71 -13.97
N LEU A 480 -9.43 -17.82 -13.45
CA LEU A 480 -10.64 -18.47 -13.96
C LEU A 480 -11.92 -17.65 -13.77
N SER A 481 -11.97 -16.73 -12.80
CA SER A 481 -13.16 -15.89 -12.55
C SER A 481 -13.44 -14.82 -13.62
N THR A 482 -12.70 -14.80 -14.73
CA THR A 482 -12.83 -13.80 -15.81
C THR A 482 -13.38 -14.34 -17.13
N GLY A 483 -13.81 -15.60 -17.15
CA GLY A 483 -14.39 -16.25 -18.32
C GLY A 483 -15.67 -15.55 -18.81
N LYS A 484 -16.05 -15.81 -20.07
CA LYS A 484 -17.27 -15.25 -20.69
C LYS A 484 -18.58 -15.77 -20.08
N ASP A 485 -18.55 -16.91 -19.38
CA ASP A 485 -19.74 -17.61 -18.85
C ASP A 485 -19.91 -17.46 -17.32
N VAL A 486 -19.47 -16.34 -16.74
CA VAL A 486 -19.57 -16.09 -15.28
C VAL A 486 -20.98 -15.62 -14.87
N GLU A 487 -21.96 -15.63 -15.77
CA GLU A 487 -23.36 -15.31 -15.46
C GLU A 487 -23.87 -16.18 -14.29
N GLY A 488 -23.94 -15.58 -13.09
CA GLY A 488 -24.47 -16.19 -11.87
C GLY A 488 -23.47 -16.48 -10.74
N TYR A 489 -22.15 -16.36 -10.95
CA TYR A 489 -21.17 -16.60 -9.88
C TYR A 489 -20.55 -15.30 -9.35
N THR A 490 -20.75 -15.03 -8.06
CA THR A 490 -20.15 -13.88 -7.38
C THR A 490 -18.64 -14.07 -7.18
N THR A 491 -17.89 -12.97 -7.11
CA THR A 491 -16.45 -13.00 -6.77
C THR A 491 -16.18 -13.63 -5.40
N THR A 492 -17.16 -13.63 -4.48
CA THR A 492 -17.10 -14.37 -3.20
C THR A 492 -17.05 -15.89 -3.38
N SER A 493 -17.61 -16.43 -4.47
CA SER A 493 -17.54 -17.86 -4.81
C SER A 493 -16.11 -18.36 -5.00
N MET A 494 -15.17 -17.46 -5.35
CA MET A 494 -13.74 -17.78 -5.46
C MET A 494 -13.16 -18.30 -4.14
N ALA A 495 -13.47 -17.65 -3.02
CA ALA A 495 -12.96 -18.06 -1.70
C ALA A 495 -13.47 -19.45 -1.33
N TYR A 496 -14.75 -19.72 -1.61
CA TYR A 496 -15.36 -21.01 -1.31
C TYR A 496 -14.88 -22.13 -2.25
N ALA A 497 -14.57 -21.82 -3.51
CA ALA A 497 -13.91 -22.75 -4.42
C ALA A 497 -12.48 -23.08 -3.97
N ALA A 498 -11.69 -22.06 -3.61
CA ALA A 498 -10.33 -22.24 -3.09
C ALA A 498 -10.32 -23.03 -1.77
N MET A 499 -11.29 -22.77 -0.89
CA MET A 499 -11.52 -23.55 0.32
C MET A 499 -11.67 -25.05 0.01
N GLY A 500 -12.26 -25.38 -1.14
CA GLY A 500 -12.37 -26.73 -1.66
C GLY A 500 -11.02 -27.46 -1.76
N LEU A 501 -9.89 -26.79 -1.91
CA LEU A 501 -8.54 -27.39 -1.99
C LEU A 501 -7.80 -27.45 -0.65
N LEU A 502 -8.32 -26.79 0.39
CA LEU A 502 -7.65 -26.63 1.68
C LEU A 502 -8.19 -27.59 2.75
N SER A 503 -7.57 -27.59 3.94
CA SER A 503 -7.91 -28.47 5.05
C SER A 503 -9.13 -27.98 5.84
N TYR A 504 -9.16 -26.70 6.20
CA TYR A 504 -10.21 -26.10 7.03
C TYR A 504 -11.25 -25.37 6.18
N ARG A 505 -12.48 -25.33 6.73
CA ARG A 505 -13.67 -24.81 6.07
C ARG A 505 -14.21 -23.59 6.82
N ILE A 506 -14.65 -22.59 6.06
CA ILE A 506 -15.41 -21.45 6.56
C ILE A 506 -16.90 -21.61 6.23
N THR A 507 -17.78 -21.05 7.06
CA THR A 507 -19.21 -20.97 6.74
C THR A 507 -19.47 -19.82 5.77
N PRO A 508 -20.22 -20.01 4.68
CA PRO A 508 -20.54 -18.90 3.81
C PRO A 508 -21.21 -17.75 4.60
N ASP A 509 -20.72 -16.54 4.36
CA ASP A 509 -21.33 -15.30 4.83
C ASP A 509 -21.66 -14.47 3.58
N ASP A 510 -22.93 -14.07 3.46
CA ASP A 510 -23.44 -13.37 2.29
C ASP A 510 -23.09 -11.87 2.34
N ASP A 511 -22.73 -11.36 3.52
CA ASP A 511 -22.31 -9.98 3.72
C ASP A 511 -20.78 -9.79 3.53
N ASP A 512 -20.03 -10.85 3.27
CA ASP A 512 -18.57 -10.79 3.03
C ASP A 512 -18.26 -10.29 1.63
N ASP A 513 -17.29 -9.38 1.53
CA ASP A 513 -16.65 -9.10 0.26
C ASP A 513 -15.62 -10.21 -0.09
N THR A 514 -15.15 -10.20 -1.33
CA THR A 514 -14.20 -11.21 -1.83
C THR A 514 -12.88 -11.23 -1.06
N PHE A 515 -12.38 -10.06 -0.64
CA PHE A 515 -11.16 -9.97 0.15
C PHE A 515 -11.40 -10.51 1.57
N GLN A 516 -12.48 -10.12 2.22
CA GLN A 516 -12.92 -10.58 3.54
C GLN A 516 -13.06 -12.10 3.55
N ALA A 517 -13.71 -12.69 2.54
CA ALA A 517 -13.88 -14.14 2.44
C ALA A 517 -12.53 -14.87 2.31
N ILE A 518 -11.60 -14.38 1.48
CA ILE A 518 -10.26 -14.98 1.33
C ILE A 518 -9.41 -14.76 2.58
N ALA A 519 -9.44 -13.57 3.16
CA ALA A 519 -8.69 -13.25 4.37
C ALA A 519 -9.17 -14.12 5.53
N ARG A 520 -10.48 -14.30 5.66
CA ARG A 520 -11.10 -15.18 6.65
C ARG A 520 -10.72 -16.64 6.41
N LEU A 521 -10.73 -17.10 5.17
CA LEU A 521 -10.24 -18.44 4.81
C LEU A 521 -8.77 -18.65 5.21
N SER A 522 -7.94 -17.63 5.01
CA SER A 522 -6.53 -17.64 5.41
C SER A 522 -6.33 -17.65 6.93
N LEU A 523 -7.15 -16.90 7.69
CA LEU A 523 -7.07 -16.90 9.16
C LEU A 523 -7.40 -18.28 9.73
N VAL A 524 -8.36 -18.97 9.12
CA VAL A 524 -8.83 -20.28 9.60
C VAL A 524 -7.91 -21.43 9.22
N ASN A 525 -7.23 -21.35 8.07
CA ASN A 525 -6.35 -22.41 7.59
C ASN A 525 -4.92 -22.35 8.13
N ASP A 526 -4.62 -21.42 9.06
CA ASP A 526 -3.25 -21.09 9.50
C ASP A 526 -2.28 -21.10 8.32
N SER A 527 -2.54 -20.25 7.32
CA SER A 527 -1.75 -20.14 6.08
C SER A 527 -0.37 -19.51 6.34
N ASN A 528 0.31 -19.95 7.39
CA ASN A 528 1.62 -19.53 7.85
C ASN A 528 1.78 -18.02 8.07
N ARG A 529 0.73 -17.22 8.33
CA ARG A 529 0.72 -15.73 8.31
C ARG A 529 0.72 -15.09 6.92
N LEU A 530 -0.19 -15.54 6.05
CA LEU A 530 -0.33 -15.04 4.68
C LEU A 530 -0.62 -13.53 4.64
N LEU A 531 -1.57 -13.05 5.45
CA LEU A 531 -2.04 -11.66 5.40
C LEU A 531 -0.95 -10.66 5.81
N GLU A 532 -0.15 -11.04 6.81
CA GLU A 532 1.01 -10.30 7.29
C GLU A 532 2.07 -10.16 6.19
N ARG A 533 2.29 -11.23 5.41
CA ARG A 533 3.20 -11.19 4.25
C ARG A 533 2.63 -10.36 3.11
N LEU A 534 1.31 -10.44 2.89
CA LEU A 534 0.60 -9.70 1.84
C LEU A 534 0.65 -8.19 2.09
N LEU A 535 0.61 -7.77 3.37
CA LEU A 535 0.86 -6.39 3.78
C LEU A 535 2.25 -5.89 3.36
N CYS A 536 3.27 -6.74 3.50
CA CYS A 536 4.68 -6.44 3.21
C CYS A 536 5.07 -6.53 1.72
N LEU A 537 4.22 -7.12 0.88
CA LEU A 537 4.42 -7.21 -0.56
C LEU A 537 4.29 -5.86 -1.24
N TRP A 538 5.00 -5.62 -2.35
CA TRP A 538 4.73 -4.48 -3.21
C TRP A 538 4.45 -4.96 -4.63
N PRO A 539 3.17 -5.20 -4.99
CA PRO A 539 2.80 -5.76 -6.27
C PRO A 539 3.30 -4.89 -7.42
N SER A 540 3.67 -5.51 -8.54
CA SER A 540 4.09 -4.73 -9.70
C SER A 540 2.95 -3.93 -10.30
N TYR A 541 3.29 -2.80 -10.91
CA TYR A 541 2.36 -1.99 -11.68
C TYR A 541 2.13 -2.65 -13.04
N THR A 542 1.57 -3.86 -13.06
CA THR A 542 1.16 -4.48 -14.33
C THR A 542 0.08 -3.58 -14.94
N PRO A 543 0.26 -3.09 -16.19
CA PRO A 543 -0.83 -2.44 -16.89
C PRO A 543 -1.97 -3.45 -16.93
N THR A 544 -3.09 -3.08 -16.32
CA THR A 544 -4.32 -3.87 -16.29
C THR A 544 -4.48 -4.53 -17.65
N VAL A 545 -4.31 -5.86 -17.72
CA VAL A 545 -4.90 -6.62 -18.82
C VAL A 545 -6.36 -6.21 -18.76
N GLN A 546 -6.79 -5.43 -19.75
CA GLN A 546 -8.18 -5.07 -19.94
C GLN A 546 -8.90 -6.39 -20.19
N GLY A 547 -9.25 -7.07 -19.09
CA GLY A 547 -10.21 -8.15 -19.13
C GLY A 547 -11.50 -7.58 -19.71
N PRO A 548 -12.29 -8.42 -20.39
CA PRO A 548 -13.55 -8.00 -20.98
C PRO A 548 -14.39 -7.24 -19.94
N ILE A 549 -15.11 -6.24 -20.46
CA ILE A 549 -16.01 -5.33 -19.75
C ILE A 549 -16.76 -6.10 -18.65
N LYS A 550 -16.54 -5.69 -17.40
CA LYS A 550 -17.20 -6.29 -16.24
C LYS A 550 -18.71 -6.23 -16.41
N SER A 551 -19.39 -7.30 -16.02
CA SER A 551 -20.85 -7.29 -15.91
C SER A 551 -21.28 -6.25 -14.87
N GLN A 552 -22.51 -5.75 -14.99
CA GLN A 552 -23.04 -4.71 -14.11
C GLN A 552 -23.00 -5.11 -12.62
N ASP A 553 -23.11 -6.39 -12.28
CA ASP A 553 -23.12 -6.84 -10.87
C ASP A 553 -21.71 -7.00 -10.25
N GLU A 554 -20.68 -7.29 -11.04
CA GLU A 554 -19.31 -7.48 -10.55
C GLU A 554 -18.65 -6.19 -10.04
N GLU A 555 -18.99 -5.05 -10.63
CA GLU A 555 -18.48 -3.75 -10.17
C GLU A 555 -19.06 -3.30 -8.82
N LYS A 556 -20.21 -3.85 -8.42
CA LYS A 556 -20.89 -3.53 -7.15
C LYS A 556 -20.10 -4.01 -5.93
N TYR A 557 -19.36 -5.10 -6.08
CA TYR A 557 -18.57 -5.75 -5.02
C TYR A 557 -17.05 -5.55 -5.20
N ALA A 558 -16.64 -4.60 -6.05
CA ALA A 558 -15.24 -4.36 -6.35
C ALA A 558 -14.52 -3.72 -5.15
N VAL A 559 -13.55 -4.44 -4.58
CA VAL A 559 -12.64 -3.94 -3.54
C VAL A 559 -11.39 -3.37 -4.20
N ALA A 560 -10.94 -2.18 -3.77
CA ALA A 560 -9.80 -1.50 -4.38
C ALA A 560 -8.52 -2.36 -4.34
N GLY A 561 -7.85 -2.48 -5.49
CA GLY A 561 -6.60 -3.22 -5.63
C GLY A 561 -6.71 -4.75 -5.48
N ASN A 562 -7.88 -5.30 -5.13
CA ASN A 562 -8.04 -6.71 -4.78
C ASN A 562 -7.82 -7.64 -5.98
N GLU A 563 -8.39 -7.32 -7.15
CA GLU A 563 -8.29 -8.20 -8.32
C GLU A 563 -6.85 -8.37 -8.81
N ALA A 564 -6.09 -7.28 -8.90
CA ALA A 564 -4.69 -7.34 -9.28
C ALA A 564 -3.85 -8.05 -8.20
N LEU A 565 -4.15 -7.79 -6.92
CA LEU A 565 -3.47 -8.42 -5.80
C LEU A 565 -3.67 -9.95 -5.79
N LEU A 566 -4.91 -10.42 -6.00
CA LEU A 566 -5.24 -11.85 -5.95
C LEU A 566 -4.78 -12.60 -7.19
N ARG A 567 -4.83 -11.99 -8.38
CA ARG A 567 -4.37 -12.62 -9.64
C ARG A 567 -2.86 -12.81 -9.71
N ASN A 568 -2.11 -11.97 -9.02
CA ASN A 568 -0.65 -11.97 -9.06
C ASN A 568 -0.06 -12.28 -7.66
N ILE A 569 -0.82 -12.95 -6.79
CA ILE A 569 -0.43 -13.15 -5.38
C ILE A 569 0.79 -14.08 -5.23
N ALA A 570 0.98 -15.03 -6.15
CA ALA A 570 2.12 -15.93 -6.17
C ALA A 570 3.30 -15.37 -6.99
N ASP A 571 3.06 -14.33 -7.80
CA ASP A 571 4.09 -13.70 -8.61
C ASP A 571 5.08 -12.92 -7.72
N ARG A 572 6.24 -12.62 -8.31
CA ARG A 572 7.26 -11.82 -7.64
C ARG A 572 6.84 -10.36 -7.57
N ASP A 573 7.15 -9.75 -6.45
CA ASP A 573 6.91 -8.33 -6.20
C ASP A 573 7.91 -7.43 -6.96
N GLN A 574 7.77 -6.12 -6.82
CA GLN A 574 8.68 -5.15 -7.45
C GLN A 574 10.14 -5.27 -7.00
N TYR A 575 10.40 -5.95 -5.88
CA TYR A 575 11.76 -6.27 -5.42
C TYR A 575 12.22 -7.66 -5.85
N SER A 576 11.47 -8.32 -6.74
CA SER A 576 11.72 -9.66 -7.27
C SER A 576 11.66 -10.77 -6.22
N VAL A 577 10.77 -10.63 -5.23
CA VAL A 577 10.63 -11.54 -4.08
C VAL A 577 9.23 -12.14 -4.08
N HIS A 578 9.11 -13.43 -3.79
CA HIS A 578 7.79 -14.06 -3.63
C HIS A 578 7.21 -13.80 -2.25
N LEU A 579 5.90 -13.92 -2.13
CA LEU A 579 5.19 -13.81 -0.85
C LEU A 579 5.83 -14.66 0.25
N TRP A 580 6.14 -15.94 -0.02
CA TRP A 580 6.66 -16.87 0.98
C TRP A 580 8.11 -16.62 1.43
N ASP A 581 8.85 -15.78 0.70
CA ASP A 581 10.22 -15.39 1.07
C ASP A 581 10.24 -14.25 2.11
N VAL A 582 9.08 -13.63 2.37
CA VAL A 582 8.92 -12.57 3.37
C VAL A 582 8.66 -13.17 4.75
N GLN A 583 9.42 -12.72 5.75
CA GLN A 583 9.20 -13.07 7.14
C GLN A 583 8.43 -11.94 7.85
N PRO A 584 7.17 -12.13 8.25
CA PRO A 584 6.41 -11.07 8.93
C PRO A 584 6.92 -10.86 10.36
N SER A 585 6.88 -9.61 10.82
CA SER A 585 7.20 -9.19 12.20
C SER A 585 5.96 -8.71 12.95
N CYS A 586 4.87 -8.41 12.25
CA CYS A 586 3.57 -8.08 12.82
C CYS A 586 2.62 -9.28 12.78
N ASP A 587 1.44 -9.14 13.38
CA ASP A 587 0.39 -10.17 13.37
C ASP A 587 -0.97 -9.55 13.10
N VAL A 588 -1.75 -10.19 12.24
CA VAL A 588 -3.11 -9.76 11.92
C VAL A 588 -4.05 -10.33 12.98
N VAL A 589 -4.69 -9.43 13.73
CA VAL A 589 -5.67 -9.77 14.79
C VAL A 589 -7.04 -10.03 14.18
N GLY A 590 -7.42 -9.24 13.17
CA GLY A 590 -8.73 -9.34 12.53
C GLY A 590 -8.86 -8.58 11.21
N ILE A 591 -10.05 -8.69 10.61
CA ILE A 591 -10.41 -8.12 9.32
C ILE A 591 -11.38 -6.95 9.54
N GLY A 592 -11.15 -5.84 8.86
CA GLY A 592 -12.00 -4.65 8.95
C GLY A 592 -13.31 -4.78 8.17
N ASN A 593 -14.30 -3.97 8.53
CA ASN A 593 -15.63 -3.94 7.92
C ASN A 593 -15.79 -2.83 6.86
N ASP A 594 -14.79 -2.62 5.99
CA ASP A 594 -14.85 -1.56 4.97
C ASP A 594 -15.19 -2.13 3.60
N LYS A 595 -16.32 -1.72 3.02
CA LYS A 595 -16.83 -2.27 1.75
C LYS A 595 -15.92 -2.05 0.53
N PHE A 596 -15.13 -0.97 0.52
CA PHE A 596 -14.34 -0.56 -0.65
C PHE A 596 -12.83 -0.72 -0.46
N ALA A 597 -12.38 -1.05 0.75
CA ALA A 597 -10.97 -1.08 1.11
C ALA A 597 -10.60 -2.43 1.75
N PRO A 598 -9.54 -3.10 1.27
CA PRO A 598 -9.08 -4.34 1.87
C PRO A 598 -8.35 -4.02 3.18
N THR A 599 -9.07 -4.01 4.30
CA THR A 599 -8.56 -3.59 5.61
C THR A 599 -8.35 -4.75 6.57
N VAL A 600 -7.24 -4.68 7.31
CA VAL A 600 -6.87 -5.62 8.37
C VAL A 600 -6.46 -4.83 9.61
N ILE A 601 -6.71 -5.40 10.78
CA ILE A 601 -6.27 -4.89 12.07
C ILE A 601 -5.03 -5.68 12.46
N VAL A 602 -3.95 -4.95 12.74
CA VAL A 602 -2.62 -5.50 12.96
C VAL A 602 -2.09 -5.08 14.31
N ASP A 603 -1.42 -6.00 14.98
CA ASP A 603 -0.73 -5.80 16.25
C ASP A 603 0.77 -6.08 16.10
N ARG A 604 1.57 -5.66 17.10
CA ARG A 604 3.04 -5.77 17.13
C ARG A 604 3.76 -5.08 15.96
N CYS A 605 3.12 -4.07 15.37
CA CYS A 605 3.75 -3.21 14.37
C CYS A 605 4.71 -2.23 15.04
N ARG A 606 5.76 -1.79 14.35
CA ARG A 606 6.60 -0.68 14.84
C ARG A 606 6.54 0.51 13.90
N GLY A 607 6.19 1.69 14.41
CA GLY A 607 5.97 2.91 13.63
C GLY A 607 7.08 3.95 13.81
N ILE A 608 7.36 4.66 12.71
CA ILE A 608 8.21 5.85 12.68
C ILE A 608 7.44 6.96 11.94
N PRO A 609 7.16 8.11 12.57
CA PRO A 609 6.45 9.19 11.91
C PRO A 609 7.35 9.90 10.90
N ILE A 610 6.78 10.27 9.75
CA ILE A 610 7.50 10.99 8.70
C ILE A 610 7.21 12.49 8.81
N ARG A 611 8.29 13.26 8.94
CA ARG A 611 8.20 14.72 9.06
C ARG A 611 8.16 15.39 7.70
N TRP A 612 7.02 15.98 7.34
CA TRP A 612 6.85 16.67 6.04
C TRP A 612 6.89 18.20 6.11
N LYS A 613 6.65 18.76 7.30
CA LYS A 613 6.39 20.19 7.47
C LYS A 613 7.65 21.06 7.35
N SER A 614 8.77 20.57 7.90
CA SER A 614 10.06 21.28 7.91
C SER A 614 11.19 20.33 8.27
N PHE A 615 12.38 20.54 7.70
CA PHE A 615 13.60 19.89 8.18
C PHE A 615 13.80 20.11 9.69
N PRO A 616 14.22 19.06 10.44
CA PRO A 616 14.48 19.17 11.87
C PRO A 616 15.71 20.05 12.13
N LYS A 617 15.79 20.62 13.34
CA LYS A 617 17.04 21.23 13.82
C LYS A 617 17.88 20.09 14.36
N VAL A 618 18.82 19.61 13.56
CA VAL A 618 19.69 18.49 13.92
C VAL A 618 20.53 18.83 15.15
N ARG A 619 20.59 17.90 16.10
CA ARG A 619 21.46 17.98 17.28
C ARG A 619 22.64 17.03 17.10
N TYR A 620 23.81 17.48 17.52
CA TYR A 620 25.07 16.74 17.49
C TYR A 620 25.38 16.21 18.90
N VAL A 621 25.98 15.04 19.01
CA VAL A 621 26.47 14.54 20.30
C VAL A 621 27.69 15.33 20.75
N GLN A 622 27.79 15.59 22.06
CA GLN A 622 28.91 16.33 22.66
C GLN A 622 30.22 15.52 22.74
N ASN A 623 30.16 14.19 22.72
CA ASN A 623 31.30 13.31 22.96
C ASN A 623 31.99 12.85 21.66
N PHE A 624 33.01 13.57 21.22
CA PHE A 624 33.86 13.15 20.10
C PHE A 624 35.13 12.44 20.59
N ARG A 625 35.45 11.27 20.03
CA ARG A 625 36.66 10.49 20.42
C ARG A 625 37.92 10.84 19.64
N SER A 626 37.85 11.71 18.63
CA SER A 626 38.96 12.00 17.72
C SER A 626 39.87 13.12 18.23
N PHE A 627 41.20 12.98 18.05
CA PHE A 627 42.19 14.01 18.43
C PHE A 627 41.89 15.40 17.83
N ARG A 628 41.51 15.47 16.55
CA ARG A 628 41.11 16.72 15.88
C ARG A 628 39.84 17.34 16.49
N ALA A 629 38.91 16.49 16.93
CA ALA A 629 37.69 16.95 17.58
C ALA A 629 37.97 17.48 18.99
N ASN A 630 38.86 16.84 19.75
CA ASN A 630 39.32 17.34 21.05
C ASN A 630 39.99 18.71 20.95
N ILE A 631 40.85 18.92 19.94
CA ILE A 631 41.44 20.25 19.68
C ILE A 631 40.35 21.27 19.35
N SER A 632 39.40 20.91 18.50
CA SER A 632 38.31 21.80 18.08
C SER A 632 37.39 22.16 19.25
N GLN A 633 37.07 21.20 20.12
CA GLN A 633 36.38 21.44 21.38
C GLN A 633 37.20 22.39 22.25
N THR A 634 38.49 22.13 22.44
CA THR A 634 39.36 22.97 23.27
C THR A 634 39.40 24.42 22.77
N VAL A 635 39.52 24.65 21.45
CA VAL A 635 39.47 25.99 20.84
C VAL A 635 38.14 26.69 21.14
N VAL A 636 37.02 25.97 21.00
CA VAL A 636 35.68 26.50 21.29
C VAL A 636 35.50 26.81 22.78
N TRP A 637 35.89 25.92 23.69
CA TRP A 637 35.73 26.13 25.12
C TRP A 637 36.65 27.21 25.67
N ILE A 638 37.94 27.17 25.32
CA ILE A 638 38.93 28.17 25.76
C ILE A 638 38.57 29.54 25.20
N GLY A 639 38.25 29.65 23.91
CA GLY A 639 37.85 30.92 23.31
C GLY A 639 36.64 31.55 24.00
N ALA A 640 35.67 30.73 24.42
CA ALA A 640 34.43 31.19 25.05
C ALA A 640 34.70 31.64 26.48
N TRP A 641 35.54 30.90 27.20
CA TRP A 641 35.99 31.25 28.54
C TRP A 641 36.75 32.58 28.56
N PHE A 642 37.72 32.78 27.65
CA PHE A 642 38.47 34.04 27.57
C PHE A 642 37.57 35.24 27.25
N LEU A 643 36.57 35.03 26.38
CA LEU A 643 35.60 36.07 26.00
C LEU A 643 34.68 36.43 27.18
N LEU A 644 34.16 35.43 27.89
CA LEU A 644 33.31 35.59 29.07
C LEU A 644 34.09 36.21 30.24
N ALA A 645 35.33 35.79 30.46
CA ALA A 645 36.22 36.40 31.45
C ALA A 645 36.49 37.88 31.11
N GLY A 646 36.72 38.21 29.85
CA GLY A 646 36.87 39.59 29.37
C GLY A 646 35.62 40.45 29.63
N PHE A 647 34.42 39.93 29.32
CA PHE A 647 33.17 40.64 29.60
C PHE A 647 32.87 40.79 31.09
N ASN A 648 33.14 39.78 31.91
CA ASN A 648 32.97 39.87 33.36
C ASN A 648 33.92 40.91 33.97
N LEU A 649 35.18 40.93 33.52
CA LEU A 649 36.13 41.97 33.93
C LEU A 649 35.62 43.36 33.53
N PHE A 650 35.07 43.52 32.33
CA PHE A 650 34.46 44.78 31.90
C PHE A 650 33.27 45.20 32.79
N ALA A 651 32.38 44.27 33.14
CA ALA A 651 31.25 44.54 34.04
C ALA A 651 31.71 44.94 35.45
N THR A 652 32.75 44.29 35.99
CA THR A 652 33.33 44.67 37.29
C THR A 652 33.96 46.06 37.26
N VAL A 653 34.63 46.44 36.15
CA VAL A 653 35.19 47.79 35.98
C VAL A 653 34.09 48.84 35.88
N ILE A 654 32.98 48.55 35.19
CA ILE A 654 31.83 49.45 35.13
C ILE A 654 31.20 49.62 36.52
N SER A 655 30.95 48.53 37.23
CA SER A 655 30.39 48.58 38.59
C SER A 655 31.28 49.35 39.56
N LEU A 656 32.60 49.16 39.45
CA LEU A 656 33.60 49.87 40.24
C LEU A 656 33.69 51.36 39.85
N ALA A 657 33.59 51.68 38.56
CA ALA A 657 33.53 53.05 38.06
C ALA A 657 32.30 53.78 38.63
N PHE A 658 31.12 53.16 38.61
CA PHE A 658 29.90 53.72 39.21
C PHE A 658 30.00 53.89 40.73
N ALA A 659 30.57 52.91 41.45
CA ALA A 659 30.79 53.01 42.90
C ALA A 659 31.81 54.11 43.28
N SER A 660 32.76 54.41 42.39
CA SER A 660 33.77 55.45 42.59
C SER A 660 33.29 56.87 42.26
N VAL A 661 32.09 57.05 41.68
CA VAL A 661 31.54 58.39 41.36
C VAL A 661 31.24 59.21 42.62
N ASP A 662 30.96 58.55 43.76
CA ASP A 662 30.53 59.22 45.01
C ASP A 662 31.55 59.14 46.17
N SER A 663 32.68 58.44 45.99
CA SER A 663 33.67 58.23 47.06
C SER A 663 35.03 58.84 46.71
N SER A 664 35.40 59.91 47.43
CA SER A 664 36.64 60.70 47.23
C SER A 664 37.91 60.05 47.80
N THR A 665 37.95 58.73 47.97
CA THR A 665 39.10 58.04 48.57
C THR A 665 39.32 56.64 48.00
N GLN A 666 40.00 56.56 46.85
CA GLN A 666 41.06 55.58 46.50
C GLN A 666 41.38 55.69 45.00
N THR A 667 42.65 55.91 44.66
CA THR A 667 43.14 55.94 43.26
C THR A 667 43.22 54.53 42.71
N ILE A 668 42.07 53.95 42.36
CA ILE A 668 42.01 52.69 41.64
C ILE A 668 42.56 52.93 40.23
N ASN A 669 43.60 52.19 39.84
CA ASN A 669 44.26 52.34 38.54
C ASN A 669 43.41 51.73 37.41
N ILE A 670 42.33 52.41 37.04
CA ILE A 670 41.41 52.02 35.95
C ILE A 670 42.17 51.69 34.65
N ARG A 671 43.29 52.38 34.39
CA ARG A 671 44.17 52.11 33.24
C ARG A 671 44.71 50.68 33.20
N GLN A 672 45.14 50.12 34.33
CA GLN A 672 45.68 48.75 34.40
C GLN A 672 44.60 47.70 34.13
N TYR A 673 43.40 47.92 34.66
CA TYR A 673 42.24 47.07 34.37
C TYR A 673 41.84 47.12 32.89
N MET A 674 41.94 48.30 32.25
CA MET A 674 41.66 48.42 30.82
C MET A 674 42.68 47.67 29.95
N TYR A 675 43.97 47.69 30.30
CA TYR A 675 44.97 46.86 29.62
C TYR A 675 44.71 45.36 29.80
N GLY A 676 44.27 44.95 30.99
CA GLY A 676 43.84 43.57 31.26
C GLY A 676 42.67 43.15 30.36
N ILE A 677 41.61 43.95 30.29
CA ILE A 677 40.46 43.69 29.43
C ILE A 677 40.88 43.61 27.96
N ALA A 678 41.71 44.55 27.50
CA ALA A 678 42.21 44.56 26.12
C ALA A 678 43.03 43.30 25.79
N LEU A 679 43.81 42.77 26.76
CA LEU A 679 44.56 41.53 26.59
C LEU A 679 43.64 40.31 26.48
N TYR A 680 42.67 40.15 27.39
CA TYR A 680 41.73 39.02 27.36
C TYR A 680 40.86 39.03 26.09
N VAL A 681 40.35 40.21 25.69
CA VAL A 681 39.57 40.38 24.46
C VAL A 681 40.45 40.19 23.23
N GLY A 682 41.68 40.68 23.23
CA GLY A 682 42.64 40.49 22.12
C GLY A 682 43.01 39.02 21.89
N ILE A 683 43.29 38.27 22.97
CA ILE A 683 43.54 36.83 22.91
C ILE A 683 42.29 36.09 22.41
N SER A 684 41.11 36.44 22.92
CA SER A 684 39.84 35.87 22.47
C SER A 684 39.60 36.14 20.97
N TRP A 685 39.90 37.33 20.47
CA TRP A 685 39.76 37.68 19.06
C TRP A 685 40.67 36.83 18.15
N ILE A 686 41.91 36.59 18.55
CA ILE A 686 42.84 35.73 17.81
C ILE A 686 42.37 34.27 17.81
N ILE A 687 41.97 33.73 18.97
CA ILE A 687 41.44 32.36 19.07
C ILE A 687 40.18 32.21 18.21
N SER A 688 39.35 33.26 18.16
CA SER A 688 38.11 33.26 17.39
C SER A 688 38.33 33.01 15.90
N TRP A 689 39.47 33.39 15.32
CA TRP A 689 39.74 33.12 13.89
C TRP A 689 39.72 31.62 13.53
N PHE A 690 39.98 30.74 14.50
CA PHE A 690 39.92 29.29 14.34
C PHE A 690 38.53 28.71 14.62
N SER A 691 37.63 29.49 15.23
CA SER A 691 36.27 29.07 15.62
C SER A 691 35.43 28.54 14.45
N PRO A 692 35.41 29.17 13.24
CA PRO A 692 34.66 28.65 12.10
C PRO A 692 35.09 27.23 11.70
N SER A 693 36.41 27.00 11.61
CA SER A 693 36.97 25.68 11.27
C SER A 693 36.69 24.65 12.36
N ALA A 694 36.82 25.05 13.64
CA ALA A 694 36.53 24.19 14.77
C ALA A 694 35.04 23.77 14.79
N VAL A 695 34.11 24.71 14.58
CA VAL A 695 32.66 24.42 14.49
C VAL A 695 32.37 23.48 13.33
N ARG A 696 32.92 23.72 12.13
CA ARG A 696 32.72 22.82 10.99
C ARG A 696 33.23 21.40 11.29
N GLN A 697 34.38 21.28 11.97
CA GLN A 697 34.96 19.99 12.36
C GLN A 697 34.13 19.27 13.44
N LEU A 698 33.60 19.99 14.42
CA LEU A 698 32.71 19.41 15.44
C LEU A 698 31.38 18.99 14.83
N CYS A 699 30.92 19.72 13.83
CA CYS A 699 29.74 19.36 13.08
C CYS A 699 30.03 18.39 11.94
N SER A 700 31.28 17.96 11.70
CA SER A 700 31.66 17.00 10.66
C SER A 700 31.85 15.56 11.15
N GLY A 701 31.73 15.33 12.47
CA GLY A 701 31.72 13.97 13.03
C GLY A 701 30.71 13.10 12.30
N GLY A 702 31.10 11.86 11.98
CA GLY A 702 30.36 10.92 11.13
C GLY A 702 28.98 10.51 11.65
N SER A 703 28.44 9.41 11.13
CA SER A 703 27.08 8.92 11.42
C SER A 703 26.75 8.69 12.90
N SER A 704 27.75 8.57 13.78
CA SER A 704 27.57 8.40 15.22
C SER A 704 27.24 9.73 15.91
N GLY A 705 26.02 9.85 16.43
CA GLY A 705 25.63 10.93 17.34
C GLY A 705 24.85 12.08 16.70
N LEU A 706 23.93 11.77 15.78
CA LEU A 706 22.97 12.71 15.21
C LEU A 706 21.55 12.30 15.61
N SER A 707 20.66 13.27 15.80
CA SER A 707 19.26 13.01 16.13
C SER A 707 18.55 12.24 15.00
N ASN A 708 17.88 11.13 15.34
CA ASN A 708 17.21 10.24 14.38
C ASN A 708 15.83 10.81 13.98
N HIS A 709 15.69 11.17 12.70
CA HIS A 709 14.43 11.61 12.11
C HIS A 709 14.26 11.06 10.70
N LEU A 710 13.04 10.68 10.36
CA LEU A 710 12.61 10.38 9.00
C LEU A 710 11.91 11.61 8.43
N VAL A 711 12.47 12.19 7.38
CA VAL A 711 12.04 13.50 6.86
C VAL A 711 11.72 13.41 5.38
N GLY A 712 10.56 13.93 4.97
CA GLY A 712 10.07 13.84 3.60
C GLY A 712 9.87 15.20 2.93
N PHE A 713 10.07 15.26 1.61
CA PHE A 713 9.62 16.37 0.77
C PHE A 713 9.16 15.92 -0.62
N GLU A 714 8.31 16.72 -1.27
CA GLU A 714 7.80 16.46 -2.62
C GLU A 714 8.81 16.90 -3.70
N GLY A 715 9.07 15.99 -4.65
CA GLY A 715 10.09 16.09 -5.68
C GLY A 715 11.44 15.51 -5.28
N THR A 716 12.43 15.70 -6.15
CA THR A 716 13.81 15.21 -5.98
C THR A 716 14.80 16.37 -5.95
N MET A 717 15.92 16.17 -5.27
CA MET A 717 16.93 17.20 -5.04
C MET A 717 18.31 16.52 -4.93
N THR A 718 19.40 17.21 -5.28
CA THR A 718 20.74 16.60 -5.20
C THR A 718 21.14 16.33 -3.75
N LEU A 719 22.01 15.34 -3.52
CA LEU A 719 22.48 15.02 -2.16
C LEU A 719 23.11 16.25 -1.50
N ARG A 720 23.86 17.04 -2.29
CA ARG A 720 24.50 18.28 -1.86
C ARG A 720 23.52 19.31 -1.35
N GLU A 721 22.43 19.55 -2.07
CA GLU A 721 21.39 20.48 -1.66
C GLU A 721 20.64 19.97 -0.43
N ILE A 722 20.42 18.65 -0.32
CA ILE A 722 19.74 18.03 0.84
C ILE A 722 20.59 18.21 2.09
N GLU A 723 21.87 17.84 2.03
CA GLU A 723 22.76 17.93 3.19
C GLU A 723 22.91 19.39 3.66
N LYS A 724 23.09 20.32 2.73
CA LYS A 724 23.16 21.76 3.06
C LYS A 724 21.87 22.29 3.66
N ALA A 725 20.71 21.80 3.23
CA ALA A 725 19.44 22.21 3.79
C ALA A 725 19.22 21.67 5.22
N ILE A 726 19.68 20.46 5.52
CA ILE A 726 19.49 19.82 6.84
C ILE A 726 20.59 20.20 7.83
N TYR A 727 21.86 20.04 7.45
CA TYR A 727 23.02 20.19 8.32
C TYR A 727 23.68 21.56 8.20
N GLY A 728 23.52 22.25 7.07
CA GLY A 728 24.07 23.59 6.82
C GLY A 728 25.38 23.57 6.06
N ASN A 729 26.00 22.40 5.91
CA ASN A 729 27.20 22.18 5.13
C ASN A 729 27.08 20.89 4.30
N TRP A 730 28.07 20.66 3.44
CA TRP A 730 28.24 19.40 2.72
C TRP A 730 29.56 18.80 3.17
N ASN A 731 29.54 17.56 3.62
CA ASN A 731 30.71 16.75 3.95
C ASN A 731 30.58 15.34 3.35
N GLY A 732 29.66 15.12 2.40
CA GLY A 732 29.46 13.84 1.73
C GLY A 732 28.92 12.74 2.64
N ARG A 733 28.09 13.08 3.62
CA ARG A 733 27.59 12.12 4.62
C ARG A 733 26.40 11.33 4.12
N LEU A 734 25.55 11.98 3.32
CA LEU A 734 24.37 11.36 2.77
C LEU A 734 24.73 10.53 1.55
N SER A 735 24.19 9.33 1.48
CA SER A 735 24.24 8.48 0.29
C SER A 735 22.84 8.00 -0.06
N TYR A 736 22.61 7.64 -1.33
CA TYR A 736 21.36 6.97 -1.66
C TYR A 736 21.34 5.58 -1.04
N ALA A 737 20.17 5.12 -0.59
CA ALA A 737 20.04 3.77 -0.08
C ALA A 737 20.10 2.77 -1.26
N PRO A 738 21.08 1.84 -1.30
CA PRO A 738 21.36 1.00 -2.48
C PRO A 738 20.31 -0.09 -2.78
N SER A 739 19.46 -0.39 -1.80
CA SER A 739 18.47 -1.47 -1.90
C SER A 739 17.13 -1.09 -1.25
N SER A 740 16.87 0.21 -1.06
CA SER A 740 15.66 0.67 -0.38
C SER A 740 14.43 0.67 -1.28
N THR A 741 14.57 1.17 -2.50
CA THR A 741 13.46 1.33 -3.44
C THR A 741 13.82 0.76 -4.80
N ILE A 742 12.81 0.57 -5.66
CA ILE A 742 13.00 0.14 -7.06
C ILE A 742 13.92 1.08 -7.84
N PHE A 743 13.94 2.37 -7.49
CA PHE A 743 14.79 3.35 -8.14
C PHE A 743 16.28 3.14 -7.81
N SER A 744 16.60 2.46 -6.70
CA SER A 744 17.97 2.21 -6.28
C SER A 744 18.73 1.21 -7.14
N GLN A 745 18.06 0.45 -8.02
CA GLN A 745 18.69 -0.62 -8.80
C GLN A 745 19.82 -0.09 -9.71
N SER A 746 19.62 1.06 -10.35
CA SER A 746 20.61 1.71 -11.23
C SER A 746 21.66 2.52 -10.48
N LEU A 747 21.51 2.69 -9.16
CA LEU A 747 22.30 3.61 -8.35
C LEU A 747 23.33 2.89 -7.49
N ARG A 748 23.53 1.59 -7.67
CA ARG A 748 24.43 0.80 -6.81
C ARG A 748 25.88 1.09 -7.16
N HIS A 749 26.71 1.32 -6.14
CA HIS A 749 28.15 1.35 -6.30
C HIS A 749 28.68 -0.07 -6.59
N GLU A 750 29.76 -0.17 -7.37
CA GLU A 750 30.30 -1.46 -7.85
C GLU A 750 30.94 -2.29 -6.72
N THR A 751 31.72 -1.66 -5.83
CA THR A 751 32.49 -2.36 -4.79
C THR A 751 31.89 -2.30 -3.39
N ILE A 752 31.31 -1.16 -2.99
CA ILE A 752 30.77 -0.93 -1.65
C ILE A 752 29.25 -0.90 -1.67
N ARG A 753 28.61 -1.30 -0.56
CA ARG A 753 27.15 -1.29 -0.43
C ARG A 753 26.62 0.12 -0.15
N MET A 754 26.79 1.03 -1.11
CA MET A 754 26.28 2.41 -1.06
C MET A 754 25.61 2.77 -2.38
N GLY A 755 24.61 3.65 -2.31
CA GLY A 755 23.99 4.23 -3.49
C GLY A 755 24.72 5.50 -3.91
N VAL A 756 25.04 5.60 -5.19
CA VAL A 756 25.72 6.73 -5.81
C VAL A 756 24.68 7.67 -6.41
N GLU A 757 24.94 8.97 -6.34
CA GLU A 757 24.14 9.96 -7.06
C GLU A 757 24.23 9.73 -8.58
N PRO A 758 23.09 9.73 -9.31
CA PRO A 758 23.13 9.56 -10.75
C PRO A 758 23.94 10.70 -11.38
N ARG A 759 24.90 10.36 -12.23
CA ARG A 759 25.77 11.32 -12.93
C ARG A 759 25.68 11.15 -14.44
N ASP A 760 25.84 12.25 -15.16
CA ASP A 760 25.91 12.22 -16.61
C ASP A 760 27.27 11.68 -17.11
N LYS A 761 27.45 11.58 -18.43
CA LYS A 761 28.71 11.13 -19.03
C LYS A 761 29.92 12.02 -18.72
N TYR A 762 29.69 13.24 -18.21
CA TYR A 762 30.72 14.20 -17.83
C TYR A 762 30.96 14.22 -16.31
N GLY A 763 30.20 13.44 -15.54
CA GLY A 763 30.32 13.33 -14.09
C GLY A 763 29.48 14.35 -13.31
N ASP A 764 28.64 15.13 -13.98
CA ASP A 764 27.77 16.11 -13.34
C ASP A 764 26.49 15.43 -12.79
N PRO A 765 25.98 15.82 -11.60
CA PRO A 765 24.76 15.26 -11.04
C PRO A 765 23.57 15.42 -12.00
N LEU A 766 22.92 14.29 -12.29
CA LEU A 766 21.70 14.27 -13.07
C LEU A 766 20.56 14.84 -12.22
N GLY A 767 20.01 15.95 -12.70
CA GLY A 767 18.91 16.64 -12.04
C GLY A 767 17.61 15.84 -11.99
N PRO A 768 16.51 16.48 -11.58
CA PRO A 768 15.19 15.85 -11.39
C PRO A 768 14.61 15.18 -12.65
N GLU A 769 15.03 15.59 -13.85
CA GLU A 769 14.64 14.97 -15.13
C GLU A 769 15.02 13.48 -15.22
N HIS A 770 16.14 13.07 -14.60
CA HIS A 770 16.52 11.66 -14.56
C HIS A 770 15.47 10.81 -13.85
N TRP A 771 14.96 11.30 -12.72
CA TRP A 771 13.97 10.57 -11.93
C TRP A 771 12.60 10.50 -12.62
N LYS A 772 12.23 11.54 -13.39
CA LYS A 772 11.02 11.50 -14.25
C LYS A 772 11.15 10.42 -15.32
N LYS A 773 12.28 10.39 -16.03
CA LYS A 773 12.56 9.35 -17.03
C LYS A 773 12.57 7.96 -16.42
N GLN A 774 13.15 7.79 -15.22
CA GLN A 774 13.17 6.50 -14.55
C GLN A 774 11.79 6.06 -14.06
N LYS A 775 10.94 7.02 -13.64
CA LYS A 775 9.53 6.76 -13.32
C LYS A 775 8.80 6.18 -14.55
N GLU A 776 8.99 6.77 -15.72
CA GLU A 776 8.38 6.31 -16.98
C GLU A 776 8.89 4.91 -17.38
N LEU A 777 10.19 4.66 -17.27
CA LEU A 777 10.79 3.35 -17.56
C LEU A 777 10.28 2.23 -16.66
N LEU A 778 9.89 2.54 -15.42
CA LEU A 778 9.35 1.59 -14.46
C LEU A 778 7.82 1.41 -14.58
N GLY A 779 7.17 2.05 -15.55
CA GLY A 779 5.72 1.91 -15.77
C GLY A 779 4.85 2.46 -14.63
N ILE A 780 5.39 3.34 -13.78
CA ILE A 780 4.68 3.83 -12.61
C ILE A 780 3.55 4.78 -13.04
N PRO A 781 2.31 4.62 -12.55
CA PRO A 781 1.17 5.42 -12.99
C PRO A 781 1.37 6.93 -12.87
N ASP A 782 0.74 7.68 -13.78
CA ASP A 782 0.77 9.15 -13.78
C ASP A 782 0.06 9.78 -12.58
N THR A 783 -0.75 9.02 -11.84
CA THR A 783 -1.34 9.46 -10.57
C THR A 783 -0.27 9.67 -9.49
N HIS A 784 0.84 8.93 -9.56
CA HIS A 784 1.90 8.98 -8.56
C HIS A 784 2.80 10.21 -8.74
N ARG A 785 3.28 10.72 -7.60
CA ARG A 785 4.27 11.78 -7.49
C ARG A 785 5.55 11.22 -6.88
N LEU A 786 6.67 11.86 -7.20
CA LEU A 786 7.95 11.53 -6.60
C LEU A 786 8.09 12.26 -5.27
N PHE A 787 8.48 11.52 -4.24
CA PHE A 787 8.86 12.07 -2.95
C PHE A 787 10.25 11.58 -2.57
N THR A 788 10.99 12.42 -1.86
CA THR A 788 12.30 12.06 -1.31
C THR A 788 12.18 11.95 0.20
N ILE A 789 12.58 10.80 0.73
CA ILE A 789 12.68 10.52 2.15
C ILE A 789 14.15 10.49 2.54
N VAL A 790 14.50 11.26 3.57
CA VAL A 790 15.84 11.36 4.14
C VAL A 790 15.78 10.77 5.54
N ASP A 791 16.55 9.71 5.75
CA ASP A 791 16.79 9.13 7.07
C ASP A 791 18.06 9.73 7.65
N THR A 792 17.89 10.57 8.66
CA THR A 792 19.01 11.22 9.36
C THR A 792 19.70 10.33 10.38
N GLY A 793 19.10 9.21 10.77
CA GLY A 793 19.75 8.23 11.65
C GLY A 793 20.68 7.29 10.88
N ASP A 794 20.29 6.94 9.66
CA ASP A 794 21.04 6.04 8.78
C ASP A 794 21.91 6.75 7.73
N MET A 795 21.75 8.08 7.62
CA MET A 795 22.36 8.93 6.59
C MET A 795 22.04 8.50 5.17
N SER A 796 20.82 8.01 4.96
CA SER A 796 20.40 7.47 3.67
C SER A 796 19.25 8.26 3.06
N VAL A 797 19.27 8.36 1.73
CA VAL A 797 18.23 9.03 0.94
C VAL A 797 17.53 7.99 0.07
N SER A 798 16.19 8.01 0.10
CA SER A 798 15.35 7.11 -0.68
C SER A 798 14.34 7.93 -1.50
N VAL A 799 14.28 7.68 -2.80
CA VAL A 799 13.24 8.25 -3.68
C VAL A 799 12.12 7.23 -3.82
N ILE A 800 10.89 7.68 -3.57
CA ILE A 800 9.68 6.86 -3.64
C ILE A 800 8.68 7.47 -4.62
N ALA A 801 7.78 6.64 -5.14
CA ALA A 801 6.61 7.07 -5.87
C ALA A 801 5.35 6.71 -5.07
N ALA A 802 4.47 7.68 -4.87
CA ALA A 802 3.22 7.50 -4.13
C ALA A 802 2.16 8.49 -4.65
N GLU A 803 0.87 8.19 -4.48
CA GLU A 803 -0.19 9.15 -4.85
C GLU A 803 -0.32 10.26 -3.81
N ARG A 804 -0.20 9.89 -2.52
CA ARG A 804 -0.20 10.80 -1.38
C ARG A 804 1.09 10.71 -0.58
N PRO A 805 1.51 11.80 0.07
CA PRO A 805 2.65 11.79 1.00
C PRO A 805 2.40 10.82 2.17
N PRO A 806 3.21 9.77 2.35
CA PRO A 806 3.04 8.84 3.46
C PRO A 806 3.46 9.49 4.79
N VAL A 807 2.62 9.43 5.82
CA VAL A 807 2.82 10.13 7.10
C VAL A 807 3.51 9.28 8.16
N VAL A 808 3.54 7.96 7.99
CA VAL A 808 4.20 7.02 8.90
C VAL A 808 4.85 5.89 8.09
N ALA A 809 6.00 5.41 8.58
CA ALA A 809 6.63 4.18 8.13
C ALA A 809 6.40 3.09 9.18
N LEU A 810 5.68 2.03 8.82
CA LEU A 810 5.39 0.88 9.68
C LEU A 810 6.27 -0.31 9.30
N VAL A 811 7.10 -0.78 10.23
CA VAL A 811 7.88 -2.00 10.08
C VAL A 811 6.98 -3.20 10.36
N CYS A 812 6.71 -3.99 9.32
CA CYS A 812 5.77 -5.12 9.39
C CYS A 812 6.41 -6.47 9.02
N GLY A 813 7.62 -6.47 8.45
CA GLY A 813 8.29 -7.71 8.09
C GLY A 813 9.75 -7.54 7.70
N ARG A 814 10.34 -8.64 7.25
CA ARG A 814 11.74 -8.76 6.87
C ARG A 814 11.88 -9.59 5.60
N GLU A 815 12.90 -9.29 4.81
CA GLU A 815 13.26 -10.01 3.60
C GLU A 815 14.78 -9.94 3.41
N GLY A 816 15.44 -11.10 3.31
CA GLY A 816 16.89 -11.17 3.11
C GLY A 816 17.69 -10.43 4.18
N GLY A 817 17.14 -10.34 5.41
CA GLY A 817 17.74 -9.61 6.52
C GLY A 817 17.58 -8.09 6.49
N MET A 818 16.81 -7.50 5.56
CA MET A 818 16.37 -6.10 5.60
C MET A 818 14.91 -6.00 6.04
N LEU A 819 14.50 -4.84 6.57
CA LEU A 819 13.11 -4.59 6.96
C LEU A 819 12.25 -4.25 5.75
N ARG A 820 11.00 -4.71 5.75
CA ARG A 820 9.91 -4.22 4.89
C ARG A 820 9.09 -3.22 5.68
N ALA A 821 9.22 -1.95 5.30
CA ALA A 821 8.51 -0.83 5.91
C ALA A 821 7.40 -0.33 4.98
N LEU A 822 6.16 -0.37 5.46
CA LEU A 822 4.99 0.16 4.78
C LEU A 822 4.95 1.67 5.00
N LEU A 823 4.92 2.42 3.92
CA LEU A 823 4.74 3.86 3.96
C LEU A 823 3.26 4.16 3.81
N CYS A 824 2.63 4.64 4.88
CA CYS A 824 1.18 4.80 4.95
C CYS A 824 0.74 6.25 5.01
N SER A 825 -0.31 6.60 4.26
CA SER A 825 -1.12 7.80 4.50
C SER A 825 -2.17 7.49 5.57
N TRP A 826 -2.72 8.51 6.26
CA TRP A 826 -3.66 8.30 7.36
C TRP A 826 -4.93 9.13 7.22
N ARG A 827 -6.08 8.51 7.48
CA ARG A 827 -7.38 9.17 7.53
C ARG A 827 -7.97 9.06 8.93
N PHE A 828 -8.32 10.20 9.50
CA PHE A 828 -8.86 10.28 10.85
C PHE A 828 -10.31 9.77 10.92
N GLU A 829 -11.05 9.88 9.82
CA GLU A 829 -12.48 9.56 9.73
C GLU A 829 -12.76 8.08 9.98
N THR A 830 -11.92 7.21 9.41
CA THR A 830 -11.98 5.75 9.59
C THR A 830 -10.89 5.22 10.52
N ASN A 831 -10.05 6.13 11.05
CA ASN A 831 -8.79 5.84 11.72
C ASN A 831 -8.00 4.71 11.02
N CYS A 832 -7.80 4.86 9.70
CA CYS A 832 -7.20 3.84 8.83
C CYS A 832 -5.91 4.37 8.20
N LEU A 833 -4.89 3.51 8.17
CA LEU A 833 -3.61 3.71 7.49
C LEU A 833 -3.65 3.06 6.11
N TYR A 834 -3.52 3.83 5.05
CA TYR A 834 -3.52 3.33 3.68
C TYR A 834 -2.11 3.16 3.18
N ARG A 835 -1.76 1.97 2.70
CA ARG A 835 -0.43 1.68 2.15
C ARG A 835 -0.23 2.40 0.82
N GLU A 836 0.65 3.40 0.81
CA GLU A 836 1.00 4.16 -0.38
C GLU A 836 2.22 3.60 -1.10
N CYS A 837 3.16 2.99 -0.36
CA CYS A 837 4.37 2.37 -0.89
C CYS A 837 4.95 1.38 0.14
N VAL A 838 5.84 0.49 -0.29
CA VAL A 838 6.68 -0.32 0.61
C VAL A 838 8.13 -0.07 0.25
N VAL A 839 8.95 0.18 1.28
CA VAL A 839 10.40 0.39 1.13
C VAL A 839 11.18 -0.58 1.99
N ARG A 840 12.43 -0.83 1.59
CA ARG A 840 13.35 -1.67 2.34
C ARG A 840 14.25 -0.81 3.22
N MET A 841 14.30 -1.09 4.52
CA MET A 841 15.09 -0.33 5.48
C MET A 841 16.13 -1.20 6.19
N ARG A 842 17.17 -0.59 6.78
CA ARG A 842 18.18 -1.34 7.56
C ARG A 842 17.58 -1.88 8.85
N SER A 843 17.99 -3.07 9.25
CA SER A 843 17.44 -3.77 10.42
C SER A 843 17.73 -3.10 11.76
N SER A 844 18.80 -2.31 11.84
CA SER A 844 19.11 -1.50 13.01
C SER A 844 18.06 -0.43 13.35
N ILE A 845 17.10 -0.18 12.48
CA ILE A 845 16.03 0.81 12.66
C ILE A 845 14.88 0.23 13.50
N GLU A 846 14.71 -1.10 13.51
CA GLU A 846 13.58 -1.76 14.17
C GLU A 846 13.55 -1.55 15.68
N GLU A 847 14.71 -1.66 16.33
CA GLU A 847 14.83 -1.47 17.78
C GLU A 847 14.56 -0.03 18.21
N ARG A 848 14.80 0.93 17.30
CA ARG A 848 14.64 2.39 17.51
C ARG A 848 13.25 2.92 17.13
N ALA A 849 12.38 2.05 16.61
CA ALA A 849 11.02 2.37 16.19
C ALA A 849 10.01 2.12 17.34
N THR A 850 8.94 2.91 17.39
CA THR A 850 7.93 2.81 18.46
C THR A 850 7.02 1.60 18.23
N ALA A 851 6.87 0.72 19.22
CA ALA A 851 5.88 -0.36 19.15
C ALA A 851 4.46 0.21 19.17
N ASN A 852 3.58 -0.31 18.32
CA ASN A 852 2.18 0.07 18.22
C ASN A 852 1.31 -1.18 18.32
N ASP A 853 0.17 -0.99 18.97
CA ASP A 853 -0.84 -2.02 19.12
C ASP A 853 -1.85 -1.92 17.97
N TRP A 854 -3.13 -2.21 18.22
CA TRP A 854 -4.19 -2.35 17.21
C TRP A 854 -4.24 -1.20 16.20
N LEU A 855 -3.62 -1.39 15.03
CA LEU A 855 -3.62 -0.46 13.92
C LEU A 855 -4.46 -1.02 12.77
N LYS A 856 -5.39 -0.20 12.26
CA LYS A 856 -6.15 -0.54 11.06
C LYS A 856 -5.39 -0.13 9.81
N ILE A 857 -5.04 -1.10 8.97
CA ILE A 857 -4.22 -0.91 7.77
C ILE A 857 -4.99 -1.40 6.53
N SER A 858 -5.01 -0.58 5.47
CA SER A 858 -5.50 -0.95 4.14
C SER A 858 -4.34 -1.41 3.25
N LEU A 859 -4.51 -2.54 2.56
CA LEU A 859 -3.55 -3.04 1.57
C LEU A 859 -3.55 -2.18 0.29
N ALA A 860 -4.65 -1.46 0.01
CA ALA A 860 -4.76 -0.54 -1.10
C ALA A 860 -4.37 0.88 -0.72
N SER A 861 -3.94 1.67 -1.71
CA SER A 861 -3.65 3.09 -1.54
C SER A 861 -4.95 3.89 -1.31
N GLN A 862 -4.83 5.04 -0.65
CA GLN A 862 -6.01 5.88 -0.39
C GLN A 862 -6.65 6.36 -1.71
N GLY A 863 -5.82 6.59 -2.74
CA GLY A 863 -6.28 7.01 -4.06
C GLY A 863 -7.07 5.94 -4.80
N ASP A 864 -6.63 4.67 -4.75
CA ASP A 864 -7.35 3.55 -5.36
C ASP A 864 -8.72 3.35 -4.70
N VAL A 865 -8.78 3.39 -3.37
CA VAL A 865 -10.03 3.30 -2.61
C VAL A 865 -10.98 4.44 -3.00
N GLY A 866 -10.47 5.67 -3.09
CA GLY A 866 -11.25 6.82 -3.53
C GLY A 866 -11.82 6.67 -4.95
N ARG A 867 -11.02 6.15 -5.89
CA ARG A 867 -11.47 5.89 -7.28
C ARG A 867 -12.54 4.81 -7.35
N THR A 868 -12.33 3.68 -6.69
CA THR A 868 -13.30 2.56 -6.67
C THR A 868 -14.63 3.03 -6.10
N ARG A 869 -14.60 3.72 -4.96
CA ARG A 869 -15.78 4.31 -4.33
C ARG A 869 -16.49 5.30 -5.25
N LYS A 870 -15.75 6.21 -5.88
CA LYS A 870 -16.32 7.22 -6.78
C LYS A 870 -17.11 6.55 -7.91
N ARG A 871 -16.53 5.54 -8.57
CA ARG A 871 -17.18 4.78 -9.64
C ARG A 871 -18.50 4.17 -9.17
N TYR A 872 -18.49 3.55 -7.99
CA TYR A 872 -19.69 2.97 -7.37
C TYR A 872 -20.78 4.03 -7.15
N LEU A 873 -20.46 5.13 -6.45
CA LEU A 873 -21.45 6.15 -6.09
C LEU A 873 -22.04 6.88 -7.31
N GLN A 874 -21.21 7.18 -8.32
CA GLN A 874 -21.68 7.79 -9.56
C GLN A 874 -22.70 6.89 -10.26
N ARG A 875 -22.45 5.59 -10.26
CA ARG A 875 -23.35 4.62 -10.86
C ARG A 875 -24.67 4.48 -10.10
N THR A 876 -24.63 4.34 -8.77
CA THR A 876 -25.85 4.26 -7.95
C THR A 876 -26.74 5.49 -8.14
N ARG A 877 -26.14 6.68 -8.28
CA ARG A 877 -26.88 7.92 -8.59
C ARG A 877 -27.53 7.85 -9.98
N ASN A 878 -26.79 7.43 -11.02
CA ASN A 878 -27.32 7.27 -12.37
C ASN A 878 -28.48 6.25 -12.42
N GLU A 879 -28.36 5.12 -11.70
CA GLU A 879 -29.43 4.12 -11.60
C GLU A 879 -30.68 4.71 -10.92
N THR A 880 -30.50 5.45 -9.82
CA THR A 880 -31.61 6.11 -9.12
C THR A 880 -32.31 7.17 -10.00
N GLU A 881 -31.54 7.97 -10.73
CA GLU A 881 -32.07 8.95 -11.69
C GLU A 881 -32.81 8.29 -12.85
N SER A 882 -32.30 7.16 -13.37
CA SER A 882 -32.98 6.39 -14.42
C SER A 882 -34.32 5.83 -13.95
N ILE A 883 -34.39 5.30 -12.72
CA ILE A 883 -35.62 4.78 -12.12
C ILE A 883 -36.63 5.91 -11.94
N GLN A 884 -36.20 7.07 -11.43
CA GLN A 884 -37.07 8.25 -11.29
C GLN A 884 -37.59 8.77 -12.64
N SER A 885 -36.76 8.77 -13.69
CA SER A 885 -37.18 9.17 -15.03
C SER A 885 -38.15 8.18 -15.70
N SER A 886 -38.02 6.88 -15.40
CA SER A 886 -38.92 5.84 -15.89
C SER A 886 -40.27 5.79 -15.16
N ALA A 887 -40.31 6.28 -13.91
CA ALA A 887 -41.53 6.35 -13.10
C ALA A 887 -42.43 7.54 -13.47
N SER A 888 -41.93 8.53 -14.21
CA SER A 888 -42.75 9.60 -14.77
C SER A 888 -43.39 9.17 -16.10
N LEU A 889 -44.58 8.56 -16.05
CA LEU A 889 -45.45 8.39 -17.21
C LEU A 889 -45.78 9.77 -17.82
N PRO A 890 -45.85 9.93 -19.15
CA PRO A 890 -46.33 11.17 -19.76
C PRO A 890 -47.80 11.40 -19.34
N PRO A 891 -48.22 12.66 -19.14
CA PRO A 891 -49.59 12.95 -18.76
C PRO A 891 -50.57 12.42 -19.82
N PRO A 892 -51.74 11.89 -19.43
CA PRO A 892 -52.71 11.39 -20.39
C PRO A 892 -53.11 12.51 -21.35
N THR A 893 -53.08 12.22 -22.64
CA THR A 893 -53.59 13.10 -23.70
C THR A 893 -55.03 13.53 -23.36
N PRO A 894 -55.36 14.82 -23.44
CA PRO A 894 -56.71 15.28 -23.15
C PRO A 894 -57.70 14.68 -24.15
N PRO A 895 -58.92 14.33 -23.74
CA PRO A 895 -59.91 13.75 -24.63
C PRO A 895 -60.29 14.73 -25.74
N PRO A 896 -60.67 14.23 -26.93
CA PRO A 896 -61.08 15.07 -28.04
C PRO A 896 -62.34 15.85 -27.67
N LYS A 897 -62.36 17.15 -28.00
CA LYS A 897 -63.51 18.03 -27.77
C LYS A 897 -64.70 17.57 -28.62
N GLU A 898 -65.78 17.15 -27.97
CA GLU A 898 -67.09 17.02 -28.61
C GLU A 898 -67.68 18.39 -28.94
N PRO A 899 -68.47 18.50 -30.03
CA PRO A 899 -68.95 19.77 -30.55
C PRO A 899 -70.08 20.36 -29.71
N VAL A 900 -70.03 21.68 -29.58
CA VAL A 900 -71.05 22.53 -28.98
C VAL A 900 -72.38 22.36 -29.71
N VAL A 901 -73.41 21.89 -29.00
CA VAL A 901 -74.82 22.06 -29.41
C VAL A 901 -75.48 23.05 -28.46
N GLN A 902 -75.85 24.19 -29.02
CA GLN A 902 -76.61 25.27 -28.40
C GLN A 902 -78.12 25.02 -28.51
N GLN A 903 -78.83 25.20 -27.38
CA GLN A 903 -80.26 25.54 -27.23
C GLN A 903 -81.28 24.48 -27.73
N VAL A 904 -82.55 24.40 -27.31
CA VAL A 904 -83.55 25.33 -26.74
C VAL A 904 -84.54 24.50 -25.90
N ALA A 905 -85.16 25.15 -24.91
CA ALA A 905 -86.30 24.72 -24.11
C ALA A 905 -87.50 24.10 -24.88
N LYS A 906 -88.04 22.99 -24.36
CA LYS A 906 -89.42 22.87 -23.83
C LYS A 906 -89.59 21.56 -23.08
#